data_AF-A0A089HU15-F1
#
_entry.id   AF-A0A089HU15-F1
#
_cell.length_a   1.000
_cell.length_b   1.000
_cell.length_c   1.000
_cell.angle_alpha   90.00
_cell.angle_beta   90.00
_cell.angle_gamma   90.00
#
_symmetry.space_group_name_H-M   'P 1'
#
loop_
_entity.id
_entity.type
_entity.pdbx_description
1 polymer ?
#
loop_
_entity_poly.entity_id
_entity_poly.type
_entity_poly.pdbx_seq_one_letter_code
_entity_poly.pdbx_strand_id
1 'polypeptide(L)'
;MKNLSKRRTKVVVTFVLFLIFLETFFSAGLTGSAEAASAALPSGYDVVFVMDTSYSMRESDKEGIATEVVKMFMDMSDASRTKVGFVAYNHQIVAASPLTSIAVAARRTGIQTAISSLKRSGYTDLGLGLRKGADLLASGTGDGRKSFLILLSDGETDFGPSAGSRTKADSDRDVASVIKSAKTRNYPVYTIGLNHNGAVNRKELEQIAGETGGSSYITSSADDLPEIVNRIFASQIRSQLMQTAGITATGSLQDVTVTIPDSSMEEANLVLLSEHRLKEAQLYYNSDNIRRYESNRYVILKIGHPAAGSLKLKLRGQAGDLIKVNLLGSYALEVDSKMTGGGASGKNAGNGASRLTGGETLKGQKTAFEARLVTGGRQPLQNEDVYTSLKAELVVTSANGQSKKQIPMVYKSGSFRAEYSFPQTGEYKWQVKMHGAAFYRNGIVNNIHAVNTGPEATGNWKLHAIREDGEIRLNLDDYFQDANKDKLTFSVANEKAFDLGHYRWDGHTLVLSSLRTGEAGLKLTAADPQGETASSVLLLTVESRYTVLKWSLGGAVLAIAAGVLLYFCFRPRPDFTGKLEGFFLATASGNEVPVKSWPLTSFPGRKVTLNELFRSLAVHEPLPEAERIVFTPGKNGTLTVKHDTRCAVQHGKTPVARNQKAVMSYNEKLYITFEDGITEIEIRYKAIKPVTNIYTGGDSNRAG
;
A
#
# COMPACT_ATOMS: atom_id res chain seq x y z
N MET A 1 21.95 64.94 -7.55
CA MET A 1 20.87 63.92 -7.58
C MET A 1 21.39 62.52 -7.19
N LYS A 2 21.85 62.31 -5.94
CA LYS A 2 22.47 61.03 -5.52
C LYS A 2 22.06 60.55 -4.12
N ASN A 3 20.82 60.83 -3.68
CA ASN A 3 20.35 60.38 -2.36
C ASN A 3 18.84 60.04 -2.25
N LEU A 4 18.16 59.76 -3.36
CA LEU A 4 16.74 59.40 -3.35
C LEU A 4 16.43 57.93 -3.68
N SER A 5 17.39 57.13 -4.16
CA SER A 5 17.12 55.72 -4.52
C SER A 5 17.26 54.72 -3.37
N LYS A 6 18.08 55.00 -2.34
CA LYS A 6 18.30 54.05 -1.22
C LYS A 6 17.18 54.03 -0.17
N ARG A 7 16.36 55.09 -0.07
CA ARG A 7 15.23 55.13 0.89
C ARG A 7 13.98 54.38 0.38
N ARG A 8 13.75 54.33 -0.94
CA ARG A 8 12.62 53.57 -1.51
C ARG A 8 12.85 52.05 -1.45
N THR A 9 14.07 51.57 -1.64
CA THR A 9 14.35 50.13 -1.56
C THR A 9 14.24 49.58 -0.13
N LYS A 10 14.64 50.35 0.90
CA LYS A 10 14.47 49.92 2.30
C LYS A 10 13.01 49.91 2.75
N VAL A 11 12.20 50.90 2.32
CA VAL A 11 10.77 50.92 2.66
C VAL A 11 10.01 49.80 1.95
N VAL A 12 10.34 49.48 0.69
CA VAL A 12 9.70 48.36 -0.03
C VAL A 12 10.12 47.00 0.53
N VAL A 13 11.40 46.81 0.90
CA VAL A 13 11.86 45.54 1.51
C VAL A 13 11.29 45.37 2.93
N THR A 14 11.15 46.44 3.73
CA THR A 14 10.49 46.37 5.04
C THR A 14 8.97 46.15 4.90
N PHE A 15 8.31 46.68 3.87
CA PHE A 15 6.87 46.46 3.64
C PHE A 15 6.57 45.06 3.10
N VAL A 16 7.45 44.50 2.25
CA VAL A 16 7.35 43.11 1.76
C VAL A 16 7.67 42.09 2.87
N LEU A 17 8.65 42.37 3.74
CA LEU A 17 8.90 41.53 4.92
C LEU A 17 7.79 41.64 5.97
N PHE A 18 7.14 42.81 6.13
CA PHE A 18 5.99 42.96 7.02
C PHE A 18 4.73 42.27 6.46
N LEU A 19 4.52 42.25 5.14
CA LEU A 19 3.43 41.49 4.49
C LEU A 19 3.64 39.97 4.58
N ILE A 20 4.88 39.47 4.45
CA ILE A 20 5.20 38.05 4.62
C ILE A 20 5.14 37.63 6.10
N PHE A 21 5.42 38.54 7.04
CA PHE A 21 5.22 38.32 8.48
C PHE A 21 3.74 38.39 8.90
N LEU A 22 2.91 39.18 8.19
CA LEU A 22 1.47 39.26 8.47
C LEU A 22 0.70 38.05 7.91
N GLU A 23 1.14 37.46 6.79
CA GLU A 23 0.58 36.20 6.26
C GLU A 23 0.97 34.96 7.08
N THR A 24 2.16 34.98 7.72
CA THR A 24 2.60 33.89 8.60
C THR A 24 2.02 33.96 10.02
N PHE A 25 1.49 35.11 10.45
CA PHE A 25 0.77 35.24 11.73
C PHE A 25 -0.76 35.13 11.62
N PHE A 26 -1.35 35.19 10.43
CA PHE A 26 -2.79 34.99 10.24
C PHE A 26 -3.21 33.54 9.94
N SER A 27 -2.24 32.62 9.79
CA SER A 27 -2.50 31.19 9.57
C SER A 27 -2.41 30.34 10.85
N ALA A 28 -2.12 30.95 12.00
CA ALA A 28 -2.10 30.29 13.31
C ALA A 28 -3.35 30.64 14.11
N GLY A 29 -4.52 30.27 13.61
CA GLY A 29 -5.77 30.53 14.31
C GLY A 29 -7.02 30.22 13.50
N LEU A 30 -7.17 28.98 13.04
CA LEU A 30 -8.46 28.34 12.74
C LEU A 30 -8.28 26.87 12.32
N THR A 31 -7.37 26.12 12.97
CA THR A 31 -7.63 24.69 13.19
C THR A 31 -8.59 24.59 14.36
N GLY A 32 -9.84 25.00 14.12
CA GLY A 32 -10.96 24.47 14.88
C GLY A 32 -11.05 22.99 14.54
N SER A 33 -10.18 22.17 15.13
CA SER A 33 -10.49 20.78 15.37
C SER A 33 -11.81 20.81 16.11
N ALA A 34 -12.91 20.58 15.39
CA ALA A 34 -14.13 20.16 16.03
C ALA A 34 -13.73 18.90 16.79
N GLU A 35 -13.52 19.06 18.10
CA GLU A 35 -13.37 17.95 19.02
C GLU A 35 -14.52 17.01 18.71
N ALA A 36 -14.20 15.91 18.02
CA ALA A 36 -15.10 14.80 17.92
C ALA A 36 -15.41 14.44 19.37
N ALA A 37 -16.65 14.73 19.79
CA ALA A 37 -17.08 14.62 21.16
C ALA A 37 -16.57 13.31 21.73
N SER A 38 -15.67 13.42 22.71
CA SER A 38 -15.15 12.29 23.46
C SER A 38 -16.34 11.45 23.92
N ALA A 39 -16.42 10.20 23.45
CA ALA A 39 -17.38 9.21 23.90
C ALA A 39 -17.05 8.73 25.33
N ALA A 40 -16.67 9.65 26.21
CA ALA A 40 -16.51 9.38 27.63
C ALA A 40 -17.90 9.26 28.26
N LEU A 41 -18.04 8.35 29.23
CA LEU A 41 -19.21 8.28 30.10
C LEU A 41 -19.45 9.69 30.69
N PRO A 42 -20.66 10.25 30.58
CA PRO A 42 -20.93 11.58 31.12
C PRO A 42 -20.64 11.58 32.62
N SER A 43 -20.10 12.67 33.18
CA SER A 43 -19.81 12.73 34.62
C SER A 43 -21.10 12.67 35.46
N GLY A 44 -22.24 13.05 34.87
CA GLY A 44 -23.58 12.83 35.40
C GLY A 44 -24.66 13.45 34.52
N TYR A 45 -25.88 13.55 35.06
CA TYR A 45 -27.06 14.01 34.32
C TYR A 45 -27.71 15.22 34.98
N ASP A 46 -28.05 16.23 34.19
CA ASP A 46 -28.79 17.41 34.62
C ASP A 46 -30.13 17.46 33.87
N VAL A 47 -31.23 17.41 34.63
CA VAL A 47 -32.57 17.25 34.03
C VAL A 47 -33.49 18.32 34.57
N VAL A 48 -34.19 19.02 33.67
CA VAL A 48 -35.24 19.97 34.03
C VAL A 48 -36.57 19.49 33.49
N PHE A 49 -37.56 19.36 34.38
CA PHE A 49 -38.94 19.12 34.01
C PHE A 49 -39.68 20.44 33.85
N VAL A 50 -40.33 20.66 32.72
CA VAL A 50 -41.20 21.82 32.48
C VAL A 50 -42.62 21.30 32.40
N MET A 51 -43.43 21.64 33.41
CA MET A 51 -44.73 21.03 33.66
C MET A 51 -45.84 22.07 33.53
N ASP A 52 -46.76 21.80 32.62
CA ASP A 52 -47.99 22.57 32.48
C ASP A 52 -48.89 22.36 33.69
N THR A 53 -49.38 23.47 34.25
CA THR A 53 -50.29 23.53 35.40
C THR A 53 -51.51 24.39 35.08
N SER A 54 -51.84 24.58 33.82
CA SER A 54 -53.04 25.28 33.36
C SER A 54 -54.35 24.59 33.78
N TYR A 55 -55.47 25.26 33.56
CA TYR A 55 -56.79 24.71 33.89
C TYR A 55 -57.13 23.43 33.13
N SER A 56 -56.74 23.28 31.85
CA SER A 56 -57.02 22.10 31.02
C SER A 56 -56.44 20.82 31.62
N MET A 57 -55.29 20.93 32.31
CA MET A 57 -54.65 19.80 32.97
C MET A 57 -55.55 19.14 34.03
N ARG A 58 -56.60 19.82 34.53
CA ARG A 58 -57.61 19.21 35.43
C ARG A 58 -58.34 18.05 34.77
N GLU A 59 -58.51 18.10 33.46
CA GLU A 59 -59.13 17.02 32.68
C GLU A 59 -58.08 16.06 32.11
N SER A 60 -57.00 16.59 31.52
CA SER A 60 -55.99 15.78 30.82
C SER A 60 -55.14 14.90 31.74
N ASP A 61 -54.96 15.29 33.01
CA ASP A 61 -54.17 14.58 34.00
C ASP A 61 -54.90 14.50 35.36
N LYS A 62 -56.18 14.12 35.40
CA LYS A 62 -57.03 14.16 36.63
C LYS A 62 -56.35 13.70 37.93
N GLU A 63 -55.53 12.67 37.84
CA GLU A 63 -54.91 12.00 38.99
C GLU A 63 -53.51 12.52 39.33
N GLY A 64 -52.95 13.45 38.55
CA GLY A 64 -51.63 14.04 38.83
C GLY A 64 -50.46 13.13 38.47
N ILE A 65 -50.62 12.29 37.45
CA ILE A 65 -49.61 11.33 36.98
C ILE A 65 -48.36 12.06 36.47
N ALA A 66 -48.49 13.29 35.95
CA ALA A 66 -47.35 14.12 35.57
C ALA A 66 -46.36 14.35 36.73
N THR A 67 -46.86 14.47 37.95
CA THR A 67 -46.02 14.57 39.16
C THR A 67 -45.37 13.23 39.52
N GLU A 68 -46.13 12.13 39.40
CA GLU A 68 -45.65 10.78 39.68
C GLU A 68 -44.46 10.38 38.80
N VAL A 69 -44.44 10.80 37.53
CA VAL A 69 -43.34 10.46 36.63
C VAL A 69 -42.05 11.23 36.93
N VAL A 70 -42.13 12.43 37.52
CA VAL A 70 -40.92 13.13 38.02
C VAL A 70 -40.32 12.36 39.19
N LYS A 71 -41.17 11.86 40.10
CA LYS A 71 -40.74 10.97 41.19
C LYS A 71 -40.11 9.70 40.62
N MET A 72 -40.79 9.04 39.67
CA MET A 72 -40.29 7.83 39.01
C MET A 72 -38.91 8.07 38.38
N PHE A 73 -38.72 9.19 37.69
CA PHE A 73 -37.44 9.55 37.10
C PHE A 73 -36.31 9.66 38.15
N MET A 74 -36.58 10.34 39.27
CA MET A 74 -35.62 10.43 40.38
C MET A 74 -35.31 9.05 40.99
N ASP A 75 -36.31 8.19 41.09
CA ASP A 75 -36.22 6.86 41.68
C ASP A 75 -35.45 5.87 40.78
N MET A 76 -35.56 5.99 39.45
CA MET A 76 -34.76 5.24 38.48
C MET A 76 -33.30 5.73 38.39
N SER A 77 -33.06 7.00 38.67
CA SER A 77 -31.75 7.64 38.48
C SER A 77 -30.66 7.10 39.42
N ASP A 78 -29.40 7.19 38.97
CA ASP A 78 -28.25 7.15 39.87
C ASP A 78 -28.18 8.45 40.66
N ALA A 79 -28.59 8.40 41.92
CA ALA A 79 -28.73 9.57 42.76
C ALA A 79 -27.41 10.34 42.94
N SER A 80 -26.27 9.65 42.90
CA SER A 80 -24.94 10.25 43.09
C SER A 80 -24.52 11.14 41.92
N ARG A 81 -25.08 10.90 40.72
CA ARG A 81 -24.69 11.56 39.47
C ARG A 81 -25.78 12.41 38.85
N THR A 82 -27.01 12.38 39.37
CA THR A 82 -28.15 13.11 38.82
C THR A 82 -28.49 14.37 39.63
N LYS A 83 -28.77 15.47 38.92
CA LYS A 83 -29.44 16.66 39.44
C LYS A 83 -30.76 16.85 38.73
N VAL A 84 -31.79 17.22 39.48
CA VAL A 84 -33.13 17.50 38.95
C VAL A 84 -33.54 18.92 39.32
N GLY A 85 -34.07 19.64 38.34
CA GLY A 85 -34.80 20.88 38.52
C GLY A 85 -36.20 20.75 37.91
N PHE A 86 -37.09 21.70 38.24
CA PHE A 86 -38.40 21.76 37.59
C PHE A 86 -38.89 23.20 37.45
N VAL A 87 -39.78 23.40 36.50
CA VAL A 87 -40.57 24.61 36.28
C VAL A 87 -42.02 24.19 36.13
N ALA A 88 -42.87 24.67 37.02
CA ALA A 88 -44.32 24.59 36.86
C ALA A 88 -44.80 25.91 36.25
N TYR A 89 -45.49 25.85 35.13
CA TYR A 89 -45.93 27.03 34.40
C TYR A 89 -47.42 26.96 34.06
N ASN A 90 -47.99 28.14 33.88
CA ASN A 90 -49.26 28.39 33.22
C ASN A 90 -48.99 29.61 32.31
N HIS A 91 -49.87 30.61 32.21
CA HIS A 91 -49.55 31.91 31.59
C HIS A 91 -48.49 32.74 32.38
N GLN A 92 -48.01 32.21 33.51
CA GLN A 92 -46.97 32.71 34.40
C GLN A 92 -46.09 31.53 34.89
N ILE A 93 -44.98 31.82 35.58
CA ILE A 93 -44.23 30.79 36.31
C ILE A 93 -44.85 30.61 37.69
N VAL A 94 -45.44 29.45 37.94
CA VAL A 94 -46.13 29.11 39.20
C VAL A 94 -45.11 28.72 40.28
N ALA A 95 -44.15 27.87 39.92
CA ALA A 95 -43.08 27.45 40.80
C ALA A 95 -41.86 27.05 39.98
N ALA A 96 -40.67 27.16 40.57
CA ALA A 96 -39.44 26.71 39.96
C ALA A 96 -38.45 26.23 41.03
N SER A 97 -37.76 25.14 40.77
CA SER A 97 -36.66 24.65 41.59
C SER A 97 -35.40 24.52 40.73
N PRO A 98 -34.25 25.10 41.16
CA PRO A 98 -33.00 24.96 40.45
C PRO A 98 -32.51 23.51 40.41
N LEU A 99 -31.53 23.24 39.54
CA LEU A 99 -30.86 21.95 39.44
C LEU A 99 -30.27 21.55 40.80
N THR A 100 -30.88 20.54 41.41
CA THR A 100 -30.58 20.12 42.78
C THR A 100 -30.17 18.65 42.77
N SER A 101 -29.04 18.33 43.41
CA SER A 101 -28.58 16.94 43.53
C SER A 101 -29.57 16.11 44.34
N ILE A 102 -29.95 14.97 43.78
CA ILE A 102 -30.89 14.02 44.41
C ILE A 102 -30.18 12.98 45.28
N ALA A 103 -28.85 13.03 45.40
CA ALA A 103 -28.06 12.20 46.31
C ALA A 103 -28.43 12.44 47.78
N VAL A 104 -28.84 13.68 48.10
CA VAL A 104 -29.26 14.08 49.45
C VAL A 104 -30.75 13.81 49.59
N ALA A 105 -31.12 12.84 50.43
CA ALA A 105 -32.51 12.42 50.63
C ALA A 105 -33.45 13.60 50.95
N ALA A 106 -33.06 14.50 51.85
CA ALA A 106 -33.87 15.67 52.20
C ALA A 106 -34.15 16.61 51.01
N ARG A 107 -33.17 16.79 50.11
CA ARG A 107 -33.35 17.62 48.90
C ARG A 107 -34.30 16.95 47.91
N ARG A 108 -34.14 15.63 47.71
CA ARG A 108 -35.05 14.82 46.89
C ARG A 108 -36.50 14.88 47.41
N THR A 109 -36.71 14.67 48.71
CA THR A 109 -38.03 14.81 49.33
C THR A 109 -38.59 16.22 49.17
N GLY A 110 -37.75 17.26 49.30
CA GLY A 110 -38.15 18.65 49.08
C GLY A 110 -38.71 18.90 47.67
N ILE A 111 -38.05 18.38 46.63
CA ILE A 111 -38.54 18.45 45.25
C ILE A 111 -39.88 17.70 45.11
N GLN A 112 -39.96 16.48 45.63
CA GLN A 112 -41.18 15.66 45.57
C GLN A 112 -42.39 16.36 46.21
N THR A 113 -42.20 16.95 47.39
CA THR A 113 -43.25 17.70 48.09
C THR A 113 -43.65 18.96 47.32
N ALA A 114 -42.68 19.71 46.79
CA ALA A 114 -42.95 20.93 46.02
C ALA A 114 -43.82 20.63 44.79
N ILE A 115 -43.48 19.59 44.02
CA ILE A 115 -44.24 19.20 42.81
C ILE A 115 -45.62 18.65 43.20
N SER A 116 -45.73 17.87 44.28
CA SER A 116 -47.01 17.33 44.75
C SER A 116 -47.98 18.40 45.27
N SER A 117 -47.47 19.58 45.63
CA SER A 117 -48.28 20.70 46.12
C SER A 117 -48.81 21.63 45.01
N LEU A 118 -48.41 21.40 43.76
CA LEU A 118 -48.77 22.26 42.63
C LEU A 118 -50.29 22.26 42.40
N LYS A 119 -50.84 23.46 42.23
CA LYS A 119 -52.26 23.66 41.93
C LYS A 119 -52.43 24.00 40.45
N ARG A 120 -53.48 23.44 39.85
CA ARG A 120 -53.84 23.73 38.45
C ARG A 120 -54.65 25.01 38.34
N SER A 121 -54.11 26.00 37.65
CA SER A 121 -54.73 27.31 37.50
C SER A 121 -54.22 28.06 36.27
N GLY A 122 -55.01 29.03 35.80
CA GLY A 122 -54.64 29.93 34.71
C GLY A 122 -54.64 29.27 33.34
N TYR A 123 -54.21 30.05 32.35
CA TYR A 123 -54.05 29.61 30.95
C TYR A 123 -52.60 29.15 30.70
N THR A 124 -52.13 29.09 29.45
CA THR A 124 -50.90 28.38 29.08
C THR A 124 -49.95 29.27 28.27
N ASP A 125 -48.76 29.55 28.79
CA ASP A 125 -47.65 30.16 28.01
C ASP A 125 -46.48 29.18 27.93
N LEU A 126 -46.52 28.30 26.92
CA LEU A 126 -45.52 27.26 26.70
C LEU A 126 -44.11 27.86 26.53
N GLY A 127 -43.97 28.94 25.76
CA GLY A 127 -42.69 29.60 25.52
C GLY A 127 -42.07 30.15 26.81
N LEU A 128 -42.87 30.77 27.68
CA LEU A 128 -42.42 31.26 28.98
C LEU A 128 -41.88 30.12 29.87
N GLY A 129 -42.64 29.04 30.01
CA GLY A 129 -42.25 27.87 30.80
C GLY A 129 -40.97 27.23 30.26
N LEU A 130 -40.93 27.01 28.95
CA LEU A 130 -39.80 26.40 28.26
C LEU A 130 -38.52 27.24 28.38
N ARG A 131 -38.61 28.56 28.20
CA ARG A 131 -37.48 29.49 28.40
C ARG A 131 -36.96 29.43 29.82
N LYS A 132 -37.85 29.48 30.83
CA LYS A 132 -37.42 29.39 32.23
C LYS A 132 -36.75 28.05 32.53
N GLY A 133 -37.24 26.95 31.94
CA GLY A 133 -36.61 25.64 32.06
C GLY A 133 -35.21 25.61 31.46
N ALA A 134 -35.03 26.20 30.27
CA ALA A 134 -33.74 26.34 29.62
C ALA A 134 -32.77 27.21 30.45
N ASP A 135 -33.24 28.28 31.09
CA ASP A 135 -32.43 29.13 31.99
C ASP A 135 -31.94 28.36 33.23
N LEU A 136 -32.81 27.52 33.82
CA LEU A 136 -32.42 26.66 34.94
C LEU A 136 -31.38 25.62 34.52
N LEU A 137 -31.55 25.04 33.33
CA LEU A 137 -30.59 24.07 32.80
C LEU A 137 -29.24 24.74 32.53
N ALA A 138 -29.26 25.95 31.95
CA ALA A 138 -28.08 26.76 31.64
C ALA A 138 -27.29 27.24 32.86
N SER A 139 -27.95 27.42 34.01
CA SER A 139 -27.33 27.92 35.24
C SER A 139 -26.67 26.84 36.10
N GLY A 140 -26.86 25.55 35.78
CA GLY A 140 -26.34 24.43 36.57
C GLY A 140 -25.45 23.43 35.83
N THR A 141 -25.12 23.66 34.55
CA THR A 141 -24.23 22.80 33.77
C THR A 141 -22.78 22.91 34.24
N GLY A 142 -22.24 21.83 34.79
CA GLY A 142 -20.79 21.66 34.96
C GLY A 142 -20.19 20.91 33.77
N ASP A 143 -18.90 21.12 33.50
CA ASP A 143 -18.19 20.46 32.39
C ASP A 143 -18.34 18.94 32.43
N GLY A 144 -18.64 18.34 31.26
CA GLY A 144 -18.77 16.90 31.08
C GLY A 144 -20.08 16.25 31.56
N ARG A 145 -21.05 17.03 32.05
CA ARG A 145 -22.41 16.54 32.42
C ARG A 145 -23.33 16.55 31.19
N LYS A 146 -24.23 15.57 31.11
CA LYS A 146 -25.24 15.49 30.04
C LYS A 146 -26.55 16.13 30.50
N SER A 147 -26.94 17.18 29.81
CA SER A 147 -28.14 17.95 30.13
C SER A 147 -29.30 17.63 29.19
N PHE A 148 -30.53 17.65 29.68
CA PHE A 148 -31.74 17.57 28.83
C PHE A 148 -32.97 18.13 29.55
N LEU A 149 -34.00 18.45 28.77
CA LEU A 149 -35.26 19.01 29.26
C LEU A 149 -36.42 18.09 28.88
N ILE A 150 -37.40 17.92 29.77
CA ILE A 150 -38.65 17.20 29.49
C ILE A 150 -39.81 18.17 29.68
N LEU A 151 -40.49 18.51 28.59
CA LEU A 151 -41.69 19.35 28.56
C LEU A 151 -42.94 18.48 28.57
N LEU A 152 -43.86 18.74 29.50
CA LEU A 152 -45.19 18.14 29.56
C LEU A 152 -46.23 19.24 29.37
N SER A 153 -47.12 19.09 28.39
CA SER A 153 -48.23 20.02 28.13
C SER A 153 -49.43 19.31 27.51
N ASP A 154 -50.63 19.86 27.70
CA ASP A 154 -51.89 19.28 27.20
C ASP A 154 -52.65 20.14 26.19
N GLY A 155 -52.08 21.29 25.78
CA GLY A 155 -52.77 22.22 24.90
C GLY A 155 -51.83 23.19 24.18
N GLU A 156 -52.42 24.04 23.34
CA GLU A 156 -51.70 25.15 22.71
C GLU A 156 -51.43 26.29 23.72
N THR A 157 -50.50 27.18 23.38
CA THR A 157 -50.38 28.46 24.08
C THR A 157 -51.69 29.24 23.97
N ASP A 158 -52.32 29.50 25.10
CA ASP A 158 -53.56 30.25 25.26
C ASP A 158 -53.39 31.22 26.44
N PHE A 159 -53.78 32.48 26.29
CA PHE A 159 -53.74 33.48 27.35
C PHE A 159 -55.13 33.75 27.95
N GLY A 160 -56.16 33.09 27.42
CA GLY A 160 -57.55 33.28 27.82
C GLY A 160 -58.11 34.66 27.48
N PRO A 161 -59.29 34.99 28.01
CA PRO A 161 -59.99 36.25 27.76
C PRO A 161 -59.32 37.47 28.43
N SER A 162 -58.37 37.24 29.34
CA SER A 162 -57.60 38.29 30.00
C SER A 162 -56.13 38.13 29.63
N ALA A 163 -55.83 38.34 28.35
CA ALA A 163 -54.45 38.40 27.88
C ALA A 163 -53.72 39.53 28.62
N GLY A 164 -52.71 39.17 29.41
CA GLY A 164 -51.79 40.13 30.01
C GLY A 164 -50.94 40.83 28.94
N SER A 165 -49.79 41.37 29.33
CA SER A 165 -48.88 42.02 28.37
C SER A 165 -48.19 41.06 27.38
N ARG A 166 -48.29 39.74 27.60
CA ARG A 166 -47.69 38.71 26.74
C ARG A 166 -48.68 38.20 25.70
N THR A 167 -48.15 37.92 24.52
CA THR A 167 -48.87 37.46 23.33
C THR A 167 -48.35 36.11 22.84
N LYS A 168 -49.08 35.43 21.94
CA LYS A 168 -48.61 34.20 21.29
C LYS A 168 -47.26 34.41 20.58
N ALA A 169 -47.08 35.56 19.92
CA ALA A 169 -45.81 35.89 19.28
C ALA A 169 -44.64 36.01 20.27
N ASP A 170 -44.88 36.43 21.53
CA ASP A 170 -43.85 36.43 22.58
C ASP A 170 -43.48 35.01 22.98
N SER A 171 -44.47 34.14 23.15
CA SER A 171 -44.26 32.70 23.40
C SER A 171 -43.47 32.05 22.27
N ASP A 172 -43.82 32.33 21.01
CA ASP A 172 -43.14 31.76 19.84
C ASP A 172 -41.67 32.20 19.75
N ARG A 173 -41.40 33.47 20.06
CA ARG A 173 -40.02 33.98 20.15
C ARG A 173 -39.22 33.28 21.24
N ASP A 174 -39.85 32.96 22.36
CA ASP A 174 -39.21 32.22 23.44
C ASP A 174 -38.90 30.77 23.05
N VAL A 175 -39.84 30.10 22.38
CA VAL A 175 -39.63 28.75 21.83
C VAL A 175 -38.44 28.75 20.86
N ALA A 176 -38.41 29.69 19.91
CA ALA A 176 -37.31 29.82 18.95
C ALA A 176 -35.97 30.09 19.63
N SER A 177 -35.95 30.92 20.69
CA SER A 177 -34.77 31.19 21.50
C SER A 177 -34.25 29.92 22.20
N VAL A 178 -35.16 29.11 22.75
CA VAL A 178 -34.78 27.84 23.40
C VAL A 178 -34.24 26.84 22.39
N ILE A 179 -34.87 26.67 21.22
CA ILE A 179 -34.36 25.79 20.16
C ILE A 179 -32.94 26.21 19.76
N LYS A 180 -32.70 27.51 19.58
CA LYS A 180 -31.36 28.04 19.27
C LYS A 180 -30.36 27.72 20.38
N SER A 181 -30.73 27.96 21.64
CA SER A 181 -29.90 27.68 22.82
C SER A 181 -29.57 26.19 22.95
N ALA A 182 -30.56 25.32 22.77
CA ALA A 182 -30.44 23.87 22.80
C ALA A 182 -29.50 23.33 21.72
N LYS A 183 -29.59 23.83 20.49
CA LYS A 183 -28.63 23.50 19.41
C LYS A 183 -27.22 23.94 19.74
N THR A 184 -27.07 25.16 20.27
CA THR A 184 -25.76 25.73 20.61
C THR A 184 -25.07 24.97 21.73
N ARG A 185 -25.85 24.55 22.74
CA ARG A 185 -25.36 23.87 23.95
C ARG A 185 -25.48 22.35 23.87
N ASN A 186 -25.95 21.82 22.75
CA ASN A 186 -26.12 20.39 22.46
C ASN A 186 -26.89 19.61 23.55
N TYR A 187 -28.08 20.09 23.92
CA TYR A 187 -29.00 19.34 24.80
C TYR A 187 -30.35 19.09 24.12
N PRO A 188 -30.92 17.87 24.28
CA PRO A 188 -32.23 17.56 23.72
C PRO A 188 -33.38 18.08 24.60
N VAL A 189 -34.46 18.48 23.94
CA VAL A 189 -35.76 18.75 24.55
C VAL A 189 -36.72 17.63 24.17
N TYR A 190 -37.17 16.85 25.15
CA TYR A 190 -38.25 15.88 24.98
C TYR A 190 -39.58 16.56 25.23
N THR A 191 -40.57 16.28 24.39
CA THR A 191 -41.92 16.83 24.53
C THR A 191 -42.91 15.71 24.74
N ILE A 192 -43.84 15.90 25.68
CA ILE A 192 -44.92 14.97 25.98
C ILE A 192 -46.23 15.78 25.91
N GLY A 193 -47.03 15.48 24.89
CA GLY A 193 -48.33 16.10 24.63
C GLY A 193 -49.48 15.22 25.09
N LEU A 194 -50.26 15.69 26.08
CA LEU A 194 -51.48 15.03 26.56
C LEU A 194 -52.69 15.51 25.74
N ASN A 195 -53.01 14.79 24.68
CA ASN A 195 -54.05 15.14 23.72
C ASN A 195 -55.44 14.61 24.12
N HIS A 196 -55.87 14.89 25.36
CA HIS A 196 -57.13 14.36 25.90
C HIS A 196 -58.36 14.81 25.10
N ASN A 197 -58.37 16.06 24.62
CA ASN A 197 -59.49 16.68 23.90
C ASN A 197 -59.18 17.05 22.43
N GLY A 198 -58.00 16.72 21.92
CA GLY A 198 -57.57 17.10 20.57
C GLY A 198 -56.87 18.46 20.45
N ALA A 199 -56.71 19.22 21.53
CA ALA A 199 -56.18 20.59 21.51
C ALA A 199 -54.65 20.70 21.56
N VAL A 200 -53.90 19.60 21.60
CA VAL A 200 -52.43 19.66 21.63
C VAL A 200 -51.88 20.16 20.29
N ASN A 201 -50.99 21.17 20.34
CA ASN A 201 -50.23 21.59 19.17
C ASN A 201 -49.12 20.59 18.84
N ARG A 202 -49.48 19.48 18.16
CA ARG A 202 -48.55 18.41 17.79
C ARG A 202 -47.35 18.95 17.01
N LYS A 203 -47.58 19.86 16.06
CA LYS A 203 -46.55 20.39 15.16
C LYS A 203 -45.49 21.19 15.93
N GLU A 204 -45.90 22.04 16.86
CA GLU A 204 -44.99 22.82 17.71
C GLU A 204 -44.13 21.88 18.60
N LEU A 205 -44.76 20.88 19.24
CA LEU A 205 -44.04 19.91 20.08
C LEU A 205 -43.05 19.04 19.30
N GLU A 206 -43.43 18.58 18.10
CA GLU A 206 -42.57 17.82 17.19
C GLU A 206 -41.41 18.67 16.67
N GLN A 207 -41.66 19.95 16.36
CA GLN A 207 -40.61 20.88 15.94
C GLN A 207 -39.58 21.10 17.05
N ILE A 208 -40.03 21.41 18.28
CA ILE A 208 -39.14 21.62 19.43
C ILE A 208 -38.25 20.39 19.65
N ALA A 209 -38.85 19.20 19.68
CA ALA A 209 -38.10 17.97 19.91
C ALA A 209 -37.15 17.64 18.75
N GLY A 210 -37.64 17.67 17.52
CA GLY A 210 -36.86 17.30 16.33
C GLY A 210 -35.67 18.23 16.08
N GLU A 211 -35.85 19.54 16.28
CA GLU A 211 -34.78 20.51 16.08
C GLU A 211 -33.71 20.50 17.19
N THR A 212 -34.03 19.98 18.38
CA THR A 212 -33.09 19.92 19.52
C THR A 212 -32.46 18.54 19.71
N GLY A 213 -32.83 17.55 18.90
CA GLY A 213 -32.34 16.17 19.01
C GLY A 213 -33.06 15.32 20.06
N GLY A 214 -34.21 15.79 20.56
CA GLY A 214 -35.12 15.03 21.41
C GLY A 214 -36.14 14.22 20.61
N SER A 215 -37.18 13.76 21.30
CA SER A 215 -38.32 13.06 20.68
C SER A 215 -39.63 13.57 21.27
N SER A 216 -40.65 13.67 20.43
CA SER A 216 -42.01 14.07 20.79
C SER A 216 -42.89 12.85 20.98
N TYR A 217 -43.67 12.83 22.05
CA TYR A 217 -44.61 11.77 22.39
C TYR A 217 -46.00 12.38 22.57
N ILE A 218 -46.96 11.96 21.76
CA ILE A 218 -48.35 12.41 21.87
C ILE A 218 -49.20 11.22 22.32
N THR A 219 -49.93 11.37 23.42
CA THR A 219 -50.86 10.36 23.94
C THR A 219 -52.21 10.99 24.28
N SER A 220 -53.29 10.21 24.22
CA SER A 220 -54.62 10.63 24.68
C SER A 220 -54.86 10.39 26.18
N SER A 221 -53.98 9.65 26.88
CA SER A 221 -54.13 9.35 28.30
C SER A 221 -52.87 9.65 29.10
N ALA A 222 -53.04 10.25 30.28
CA ALA A 222 -51.96 10.42 31.25
C ALA A 222 -51.41 9.08 31.79
N ASP A 223 -52.15 7.98 31.67
CA ASP A 223 -51.69 6.65 32.11
C ASP A 223 -50.49 6.14 31.31
N ASP A 224 -50.23 6.68 30.12
CA ASP A 224 -49.07 6.34 29.30
C ASP A 224 -47.78 7.07 29.75
N LEU A 225 -47.89 8.12 30.57
CA LEU A 225 -46.76 8.94 30.99
C LEU A 225 -45.62 8.13 31.63
N PRO A 226 -45.86 7.15 32.54
CA PRO A 226 -44.79 6.35 33.12
C PRO A 226 -43.98 5.60 32.06
N GLU A 227 -44.63 5.05 31.04
CA GLU A 227 -43.96 4.34 29.95
C GLU A 227 -43.15 5.31 29.07
N ILE A 228 -43.71 6.47 28.74
CA ILE A 228 -43.03 7.51 27.95
C ILE A 228 -41.76 7.98 28.67
N VAL A 229 -41.85 8.31 29.96
CA VAL A 229 -40.68 8.75 30.75
C VAL A 229 -39.66 7.62 30.89
N ASN A 230 -40.09 6.37 30.99
CA ASN A 230 -39.19 5.21 30.98
C ASN A 230 -38.37 5.12 29.68
N ARG A 231 -39.01 5.35 28.52
CA ARG A 231 -38.34 5.41 27.21
C ARG A 231 -37.36 6.58 27.10
N ILE A 232 -37.75 7.76 27.59
CA ILE A 232 -36.86 8.94 27.65
C ILE A 232 -35.64 8.64 28.53
N PHE A 233 -35.85 8.07 29.72
CA PHE A 233 -34.78 7.69 30.64
C PHE A 233 -33.80 6.71 29.98
N ALA A 234 -34.32 5.63 29.38
CA ALA A 234 -33.53 4.62 28.68
C ALA A 234 -32.62 5.25 27.60
N SER A 235 -33.18 6.12 26.75
CA SER A 235 -32.44 6.84 25.71
C SER A 235 -31.31 7.69 26.30
N GLN A 236 -31.55 8.36 27.43
CA GLN A 236 -30.58 9.24 28.05
C GLN A 236 -29.42 8.51 28.72
N ILE A 237 -29.68 7.37 29.34
CA ILE A 237 -28.65 6.51 29.92
C ILE A 237 -27.97 5.58 28.90
N ARG A 238 -28.34 5.69 27.61
CA ARG A 238 -27.88 4.82 26.51
C ARG A 238 -28.20 3.34 26.78
N SER A 239 -29.38 3.05 27.31
CA SER A 239 -29.89 1.69 27.54
C SER A 239 -31.00 1.36 26.55
N GLN A 240 -31.28 0.07 26.37
CA GLN A 240 -32.53 -0.37 25.76
C GLN A 240 -33.54 -0.74 26.85
N LEU A 241 -34.80 -0.39 26.63
CA LEU A 241 -35.91 -0.79 27.49
C LEU A 241 -36.36 -2.20 27.09
N MET A 242 -36.14 -3.17 27.97
CA MET A 242 -36.58 -4.53 27.75
C MET A 242 -37.90 -4.78 28.48
N GLN A 243 -38.96 -5.08 27.73
CA GLN A 243 -40.17 -5.59 28.34
C GLN A 243 -39.97 -7.06 28.69
N THR A 244 -39.99 -7.39 29.98
CA THR A 244 -39.74 -8.75 30.48
C THR A 244 -41.03 -9.53 30.72
N ALA A 245 -42.12 -8.83 31.08
CA ALA A 245 -43.44 -9.42 31.20
C ALA A 245 -44.55 -8.37 31.06
N GLY A 246 -45.76 -8.81 30.69
CA GLY A 246 -47.00 -8.06 30.81
C GLY A 246 -48.08 -8.99 31.34
N ILE A 247 -48.66 -8.68 32.49
CA ILE A 247 -49.54 -9.60 33.22
C ILE A 247 -50.79 -8.86 33.68
N THR A 248 -51.95 -9.45 33.44
CA THR A 248 -53.20 -9.00 34.06
C THR A 248 -53.27 -9.55 35.48
N ALA A 249 -53.35 -8.63 36.45
CA ALA A 249 -53.45 -8.97 37.85
C ALA A 249 -54.76 -9.67 38.16
N THR A 250 -54.70 -10.76 38.91
CA THR A 250 -55.89 -11.54 39.33
C THR A 250 -56.39 -11.15 40.72
N GLY A 251 -55.70 -10.25 41.41
CA GLY A 251 -55.89 -9.97 42.84
C GLY A 251 -55.18 -10.96 43.77
N SER A 252 -54.71 -12.10 43.25
CA SER A 252 -53.90 -13.09 43.98
C SER A 252 -52.40 -12.90 43.72
N LEU A 253 -51.55 -13.57 44.50
CA LEU A 253 -50.10 -13.57 44.27
C LEU A 253 -49.77 -14.30 42.97
N GLN A 254 -48.95 -13.70 42.11
CA GLN A 254 -48.52 -14.26 40.83
C GLN A 254 -47.00 -14.25 40.73
N ASP A 255 -46.45 -15.34 40.16
CA ASP A 255 -45.02 -15.51 39.92
C ASP A 255 -44.67 -15.07 38.50
N VAL A 256 -43.59 -14.31 38.37
CA VAL A 256 -43.05 -13.77 37.11
C VAL A 256 -41.58 -14.10 37.03
N THR A 257 -41.14 -14.64 35.90
CA THR A 257 -39.72 -14.88 35.66
C THR A 257 -39.14 -13.71 34.88
N VAL A 258 -38.07 -13.12 35.39
CA VAL A 258 -37.34 -12.01 34.78
C VAL A 258 -35.94 -12.50 34.43
N THR A 259 -35.48 -12.27 33.21
CA THR A 259 -34.14 -12.69 32.79
C THR A 259 -33.19 -11.50 32.74
N ILE A 260 -32.07 -11.60 33.46
CA ILE A 260 -30.91 -10.71 33.33
C ILE A 260 -29.99 -11.29 32.24
N PRO A 261 -29.75 -10.57 31.14
CA PRO A 261 -29.07 -11.11 29.96
C PRO A 261 -27.57 -11.33 30.17
N ASP A 262 -26.91 -10.49 30.97
CA ASP A 262 -25.47 -10.54 31.20
C ASP A 262 -25.11 -9.93 32.57
N SER A 263 -23.89 -10.17 33.03
CA SER A 263 -23.39 -9.72 34.34
C SER A 263 -22.55 -8.42 34.26
N SER A 264 -22.64 -7.66 33.16
CA SER A 264 -21.89 -6.41 32.96
C SER A 264 -22.70 -5.15 33.26
N MET A 265 -23.96 -5.33 33.65
CA MET A 265 -24.77 -4.25 34.20
C MET A 265 -24.17 -3.75 35.51
N GLU A 266 -23.99 -2.44 35.62
CA GLU A 266 -23.66 -1.78 36.89
C GLU A 266 -24.88 -1.77 37.81
N GLU A 267 -26.05 -1.50 37.24
CA GLU A 267 -27.33 -1.47 37.94
C GLU A 267 -28.44 -1.93 37.00
N ALA A 268 -29.29 -2.83 37.47
CA ALA A 268 -30.54 -3.23 36.82
C ALA A 268 -31.73 -2.62 37.55
N ASN A 269 -32.53 -1.82 36.84
CA ASN A 269 -33.80 -1.30 37.32
C ASN A 269 -34.93 -2.18 36.78
N LEU A 270 -35.57 -2.92 37.67
CA LEU A 270 -36.82 -3.61 37.37
C LEU A 270 -37.98 -2.66 37.67
N VAL A 271 -38.60 -2.13 36.63
CA VAL A 271 -39.67 -1.13 36.67
C VAL A 271 -41.00 -1.84 36.42
N LEU A 272 -41.80 -1.99 37.48
CA LEU A 272 -43.16 -2.51 37.42
C LEU A 272 -44.11 -1.32 37.32
N LEU A 273 -44.84 -1.21 36.21
CA LEU A 273 -45.86 -0.18 35.98
C LEU A 273 -47.25 -0.80 36.14
N SER A 274 -48.14 -0.11 36.83
CA SER A 274 -49.51 -0.55 37.12
C SER A 274 -50.45 0.65 37.19
N GLU A 275 -51.70 0.47 36.77
CA GLU A 275 -52.75 1.49 36.86
C GLU A 275 -53.06 1.86 38.32
N HIS A 276 -53.16 0.86 39.19
CA HIS A 276 -53.31 1.07 40.63
C HIS A 276 -52.09 0.57 41.42
N ARG A 277 -52.02 1.01 42.68
CA ARG A 277 -50.93 0.67 43.60
C ARG A 277 -50.82 -0.85 43.75
N LEU A 278 -49.61 -1.38 43.50
CA LEU A 278 -49.31 -2.79 43.77
C LEU A 278 -49.37 -3.07 45.28
N LYS A 279 -50.06 -4.15 45.64
CA LYS A 279 -50.16 -4.63 47.03
C LYS A 279 -48.87 -5.30 47.46
N GLU A 280 -48.29 -6.13 46.59
CA GLU A 280 -47.03 -6.84 46.84
C GLU A 280 -46.18 -6.85 45.57
N ALA A 281 -44.85 -6.77 45.75
CA ALA A 281 -43.85 -6.88 44.70
C ALA A 281 -42.53 -7.30 45.36
N GLN A 282 -42.16 -8.57 45.32
CA GLN A 282 -41.00 -9.11 45.99
C GLN A 282 -40.12 -9.88 45.00
N LEU A 283 -38.84 -9.50 44.94
CA LEU A 283 -37.85 -10.22 44.16
C LEU A 283 -37.17 -11.27 45.04
N TYR A 284 -37.18 -12.51 44.57
CA TYR A 284 -36.44 -13.62 45.19
C TYR A 284 -35.08 -13.70 44.51
N TYR A 285 -34.16 -12.87 45.01
CA TYR A 285 -32.80 -12.78 44.52
C TYR A 285 -31.87 -12.52 45.70
N ASN A 286 -30.81 -13.31 45.82
CA ASN A 286 -29.84 -13.17 46.90
C ASN A 286 -28.78 -12.14 46.50
N SER A 287 -28.99 -10.88 46.87
CA SER A 287 -28.02 -9.80 46.66
C SER A 287 -28.12 -8.80 47.80
N ASP A 288 -26.96 -8.36 48.29
CA ASP A 288 -26.85 -7.44 49.42
C ASP A 288 -27.29 -6.00 49.07
N ASN A 289 -27.55 -5.70 47.78
CA ASN A 289 -27.73 -4.35 47.27
C ASN A 289 -29.01 -4.16 46.45
N ILE A 290 -30.15 -4.65 46.95
CA ILE A 290 -31.48 -4.38 46.34
C ILE A 290 -32.12 -3.17 47.03
N ARG A 291 -32.39 -2.12 46.26
CA ARG A 291 -33.15 -0.95 46.73
C ARG A 291 -34.55 -0.97 46.13
N ARG A 292 -35.55 -0.67 46.95
CA ARG A 292 -36.95 -0.60 46.52
C ARG A 292 -37.46 0.82 46.59
N TYR A 293 -38.15 1.23 45.53
CA TYR A 293 -38.93 2.46 45.48
C TYR A 293 -40.34 2.14 45.05
N GLU A 294 -41.32 2.81 45.60
CA GLU A 294 -42.72 2.57 45.28
C GLU A 294 -43.55 3.86 45.27
N SER A 295 -44.59 3.81 44.45
CA SER A 295 -45.62 4.83 44.37
C SER A 295 -46.97 4.21 44.03
N ASN A 296 -47.96 5.05 43.75
CA ASN A 296 -49.29 4.57 43.37
C ASN A 296 -49.35 4.00 41.95
N ARG A 297 -48.36 4.30 41.09
CA ARG A 297 -48.33 3.88 39.67
C ARG A 297 -47.17 2.94 39.33
N TYR A 298 -46.22 2.74 40.24
CA TYR A 298 -45.06 1.90 39.97
C TYR A 298 -44.40 1.32 41.22
N VAL A 299 -43.64 0.25 41.00
CA VAL A 299 -42.61 -0.25 41.92
C VAL A 299 -41.31 -0.38 41.13
N ILE A 300 -40.21 0.14 41.66
CA ILE A 300 -38.87 -0.01 41.09
C ILE A 300 -38.01 -0.82 42.06
N LEU A 301 -37.44 -1.91 41.58
CA LEU A 301 -36.43 -2.69 42.28
C LEU A 301 -35.09 -2.46 41.58
N LYS A 302 -34.18 -1.74 42.24
CA LYS A 302 -32.82 -1.47 41.74
C LYS A 302 -31.86 -2.51 42.30
N ILE A 303 -31.17 -3.21 41.42
CA ILE A 303 -30.23 -4.28 41.76
C ILE A 303 -28.85 -3.83 41.32
N GLY A 304 -27.94 -3.59 42.27
CA GLY A 304 -26.54 -3.33 41.94
C GLY A 304 -25.82 -4.61 41.50
N HIS A 305 -25.00 -4.52 40.44
CA HIS A 305 -24.19 -5.61 39.89
C HIS A 305 -24.93 -6.97 39.83
N PRO A 306 -26.05 -7.05 39.09
CA PRO A 306 -26.82 -8.29 38.99
C PRO A 306 -26.00 -9.38 38.29
N ALA A 307 -26.14 -10.62 38.75
CA ALA A 307 -25.67 -11.80 38.04
C ALA A 307 -26.60 -12.10 36.85
N ALA A 308 -26.02 -12.65 35.78
CA ALA A 308 -26.81 -13.14 34.66
C ALA A 308 -27.69 -14.33 35.08
N GLY A 309 -28.89 -14.44 34.50
CA GLY A 309 -29.80 -15.56 34.73
C GLY A 309 -31.24 -15.15 35.04
N SER A 310 -32.05 -16.14 35.44
CA SER A 310 -33.47 -15.96 35.69
C SER A 310 -33.77 -15.68 37.16
N LEU A 311 -34.51 -14.61 37.41
CA LEU A 311 -34.97 -14.14 38.70
C LEU A 311 -36.46 -14.40 38.86
N LYS A 312 -36.90 -14.78 40.06
CA LYS A 312 -38.32 -14.90 40.38
C LYS A 312 -38.83 -13.64 41.05
N LEU A 313 -39.80 -12.98 40.43
CA LEU A 313 -40.54 -11.85 40.98
C LEU A 313 -41.94 -12.32 41.35
N LYS A 314 -42.37 -12.09 42.59
CA LYS A 314 -43.76 -12.29 43.01
C LYS A 314 -44.46 -10.97 43.15
N LEU A 315 -45.65 -10.85 42.59
CA LEU A 315 -46.42 -9.62 42.61
C LEU A 315 -47.90 -9.86 42.89
N ARG A 316 -48.57 -8.83 43.41
CA ARG A 316 -50.02 -8.80 43.63
C ARG A 316 -50.55 -7.42 43.32
N GLY A 317 -51.32 -7.30 42.25
CA GLY A 317 -52.04 -6.07 41.86
C GLY A 317 -53.52 -6.09 42.23
N GLN A 318 -54.23 -5.05 41.84
CA GLN A 318 -55.70 -5.04 41.84
C GLN A 318 -56.22 -5.90 40.68
N ALA A 319 -57.29 -6.66 40.90
CA ALA A 319 -57.82 -7.55 39.87
C ALA A 319 -58.25 -6.74 38.62
N GLY A 320 -57.77 -7.13 37.45
CA GLY A 320 -58.01 -6.46 36.17
C GLY A 320 -56.87 -5.54 35.72
N ASP A 321 -56.00 -5.08 36.63
CA ASP A 321 -54.89 -4.17 36.27
C ASP A 321 -53.90 -4.85 35.32
N LEU A 322 -53.45 -4.12 34.29
CA LEU A 322 -52.29 -4.54 33.50
C LEU A 322 -50.99 -4.09 34.19
N ILE A 323 -50.18 -5.07 34.60
CA ILE A 323 -48.85 -4.84 35.16
C ILE A 323 -47.80 -5.08 34.08
N LYS A 324 -47.06 -4.03 33.71
CA LYS A 324 -45.92 -4.12 32.79
C LYS A 324 -44.63 -4.20 33.59
N VAL A 325 -43.82 -5.23 33.37
CA VAL A 325 -42.53 -5.42 34.03
C VAL A 325 -41.42 -5.16 33.03
N ASN A 326 -40.69 -4.07 33.23
CA ASN A 326 -39.59 -3.65 32.36
C ASN A 326 -38.24 -3.77 33.07
N LEU A 327 -37.21 -4.13 32.32
CA LEU A 327 -35.82 -4.13 32.76
C LEU A 327 -35.06 -3.02 32.05
N LEU A 328 -34.34 -2.21 32.83
CA LEU A 328 -33.40 -1.21 32.35
C LEU A 328 -32.03 -1.45 32.98
N GLY A 329 -31.02 -1.74 32.15
CA GLY A 329 -29.65 -1.94 32.57
C GLY A 329 -28.79 -0.71 32.31
N SER A 330 -28.09 -0.23 33.33
CA SER A 330 -27.02 0.75 33.15
C SER A 330 -25.67 0.03 33.00
N TYR A 331 -24.82 0.52 32.09
CA TYR A 331 -23.52 -0.09 31.80
C TYR A 331 -22.42 0.98 31.77
N ALA A 332 -21.32 0.73 32.46
CA ALA A 332 -20.10 1.54 32.42
C ALA A 332 -19.11 1.05 31.34
N LEU A 333 -19.63 0.79 30.14
CA LEU A 333 -18.87 0.27 29.00
C LEU A 333 -18.88 1.27 27.83
N GLU A 334 -17.75 1.38 27.15
CA GLU A 334 -17.57 2.14 25.90
C GLU A 334 -16.93 1.28 24.82
N VAL A 335 -17.09 1.68 23.56
CA VAL A 335 -16.46 0.99 22.42
C VAL A 335 -15.09 1.62 22.13
N ASP A 336 -14.04 0.82 22.30
CA ASP A 336 -12.69 1.13 21.85
C ASP A 336 -12.47 0.48 20.48
N SER A 337 -12.18 1.28 19.46
CA SER A 337 -12.04 0.79 18.09
C SER A 337 -10.75 1.30 17.46
N LYS A 338 -10.04 0.42 16.77
CA LYS A 338 -8.80 0.73 16.05
C LYS A 338 -8.88 0.25 14.61
N MET A 339 -8.18 0.96 13.74
CA MET A 339 -7.95 0.58 12.37
C MET A 339 -6.49 0.15 12.23
N THR A 340 -6.25 -1.00 11.60
CA THR A 340 -4.91 -1.54 11.34
C THR A 340 -4.79 -1.87 9.85
N GLY A 341 -3.81 -1.29 9.16
CA GLY A 341 -3.61 -1.48 7.72
C GLY A 341 -4.06 -0.28 6.92
N GLY A 342 -3.17 0.69 6.80
CA GLY A 342 -3.37 1.92 6.03
C GLY A 342 -2.09 2.74 5.87
N GLY A 343 -1.08 2.54 6.72
CA GLY A 343 0.27 3.03 6.48
C GLY A 343 1.25 1.88 6.31
N ALA A 344 1.98 1.85 5.20
CA ALA A 344 3.17 1.04 5.03
C ALA A 344 4.24 1.50 6.05
N SER A 345 4.10 1.09 7.31
CA SER A 345 5.21 1.07 8.27
C SER A 345 6.05 -0.18 8.01
N GLY A 346 6.59 -0.27 6.80
CA GLY A 346 7.72 -1.12 6.49
C GLY A 346 8.96 -0.25 6.56
N LYS A 347 9.89 -0.54 7.48
CA LYS A 347 11.19 0.15 7.60
C LYS A 347 12.10 0.02 6.37
N ASN A 348 11.64 -0.59 5.27
CA ASN A 348 12.39 -0.82 4.04
C ASN A 348 11.55 -0.44 2.80
N ALA A 349 11.07 0.80 2.71
CA ALA A 349 10.60 1.34 1.43
C ALA A 349 11.68 2.32 0.93
N GLY A 350 12.25 2.05 -0.24
CA GLY A 350 13.25 2.90 -0.89
C GLY A 350 12.72 4.31 -1.15
N ASN A 351 13.63 5.22 -1.51
CA ASN A 351 13.47 6.68 -1.59
C ASN A 351 12.43 7.22 -2.63
N GLY A 352 11.28 6.58 -2.80
CA GLY A 352 10.20 6.99 -3.71
C GLY A 352 8.77 6.74 -3.22
N ALA A 353 8.53 5.86 -2.24
CA ALA A 353 7.17 5.56 -1.78
C ALA A 353 6.64 6.64 -0.82
N SER A 354 5.52 7.26 -1.18
CA SER A 354 4.80 8.20 -0.29
C SER A 354 4.43 7.51 1.03
N ARG A 355 5.06 7.95 2.12
CA ARG A 355 4.73 7.45 3.47
C ARG A 355 3.36 8.00 3.86
N LEU A 356 2.36 7.11 3.83
CA LEU A 356 1.02 7.41 4.32
C LEU A 356 1.07 7.89 5.76
N THR A 357 0.43 9.02 6.01
CA THR A 357 0.39 9.67 7.33
C THR A 357 -0.72 9.06 8.21
N GLY A 358 -0.70 9.35 9.51
CA GLY A 358 -1.78 8.93 10.41
C GLY A 358 -3.10 9.58 9.99
N GLY A 359 -4.01 8.81 9.39
CA GLY A 359 -5.26 9.32 8.82
C GLY A 359 -5.46 9.03 7.33
N GLU A 360 -4.48 8.39 6.68
CA GLU A 360 -4.58 7.96 5.28
C GLU A 360 -4.64 6.44 5.15
N THR A 361 -5.25 5.96 4.05
CA THR A 361 -5.25 4.56 3.64
C THR A 361 -5.28 4.47 2.12
N LEU A 362 -4.76 3.39 1.53
CA LEU A 362 -4.88 3.17 0.09
C LEU A 362 -6.29 2.75 -0.28
N LYS A 363 -6.83 3.30 -1.37
CA LYS A 363 -8.06 2.81 -1.98
C LYS A 363 -7.86 1.38 -2.48
N GLY A 364 -8.94 0.60 -2.58
CA GLY A 364 -8.95 -0.76 -3.09
C GLY A 364 -8.30 -1.80 -2.17
N GLN A 365 -7.33 -1.38 -1.35
CA GLN A 365 -6.68 -2.23 -0.36
C GLN A 365 -7.63 -2.57 0.79
N LYS A 366 -7.58 -3.83 1.25
CA LYS A 366 -8.29 -4.26 2.44
C LYS A 366 -7.66 -3.65 3.70
N THR A 367 -8.45 -2.90 4.45
CA THR A 367 -8.11 -2.36 5.75
C THR A 367 -8.83 -3.15 6.83
N ALA A 368 -8.11 -3.54 7.89
CA ALA A 368 -8.69 -4.26 9.02
C ALA A 368 -9.16 -3.30 10.12
N PHE A 369 -10.31 -3.60 10.69
CA PHE A 369 -10.93 -2.87 11.79
C PHE A 369 -11.14 -3.83 12.94
N GLU A 370 -10.81 -3.38 14.15
CA GLU A 370 -10.99 -4.13 15.38
C GLU A 370 -11.69 -3.24 16.40
N ALA A 371 -12.66 -3.78 17.12
CA ALA A 371 -13.32 -3.08 18.21
C ALA A 371 -13.57 -4.00 19.40
N ARG A 372 -13.49 -3.43 20.60
CA ARG A 372 -13.70 -4.12 21.87
C ARG A 372 -14.46 -3.21 22.83
N LEU A 373 -15.00 -3.80 23.88
CA LEU A 373 -15.59 -3.06 24.99
C LEU A 373 -14.53 -2.75 26.02
N VAL A 374 -14.55 -1.53 26.55
CA VAL A 374 -13.70 -1.09 27.63
C VAL A 374 -14.54 -0.51 28.76
N THR A 375 -14.09 -0.68 30.00
CA THR A 375 -14.71 -0.07 31.18
C THR A 375 -14.37 1.43 31.27
N GLY A 376 -14.98 2.15 32.21
CA GLY A 376 -14.69 3.58 32.44
C GLY A 376 -13.21 3.92 32.66
N GLY A 377 -12.39 2.96 33.10
CA GLY A 377 -10.92 3.09 33.21
C GLY A 377 -10.14 2.76 31.93
N ARG A 378 -10.82 2.60 30.78
CA ARG A 378 -10.27 2.11 29.50
C ARG A 378 -9.63 0.71 29.55
N GLN A 379 -9.96 -0.07 30.59
CA GLN A 379 -9.52 -1.45 30.67
C GLN A 379 -10.39 -2.34 29.78
N PRO A 380 -9.81 -3.24 28.97
CA PRO A 380 -10.58 -4.18 28.16
C PRO A 380 -11.51 -5.03 29.02
N LEU A 381 -12.78 -5.15 28.60
CA LEU A 381 -13.73 -6.06 29.23
C LEU A 381 -13.30 -7.51 28.97
N GLN A 382 -13.09 -8.26 30.05
CA GLN A 382 -12.66 -9.68 30.01
C GLN A 382 -13.82 -10.66 29.87
N ASN A 383 -15.03 -10.26 30.23
CA ASN A 383 -16.19 -11.14 30.22
C ASN A 383 -16.66 -11.43 28.79
N GLU A 384 -16.42 -12.66 28.31
CA GLU A 384 -16.77 -13.09 26.95
C GLU A 384 -18.28 -13.21 26.73
N ASP A 385 -19.07 -13.58 27.74
CA ASP A 385 -20.52 -13.79 27.62
C ASP A 385 -21.22 -12.54 27.10
N VAL A 386 -20.76 -11.37 27.55
CA VAL A 386 -21.25 -10.06 27.09
C VAL A 386 -21.08 -9.95 25.58
N TYR A 387 -19.90 -10.25 25.04
CA TYR A 387 -19.66 -10.17 23.60
C TYR A 387 -20.50 -11.16 22.79
N THR A 388 -20.75 -12.36 23.31
CA THR A 388 -21.56 -13.37 22.59
C THR A 388 -23.02 -12.95 22.41
N SER A 389 -23.55 -12.12 23.32
CA SER A 389 -24.90 -11.56 23.23
C SER A 389 -25.02 -10.36 22.28
N LEU A 390 -23.89 -9.84 21.78
CA LEU A 390 -23.82 -8.61 21.00
C LEU A 390 -23.60 -8.87 19.51
N LYS A 391 -24.12 -7.95 18.72
CA LYS A 391 -23.78 -7.78 17.30
C LYS A 391 -23.01 -6.48 17.14
N ALA A 392 -21.98 -6.51 16.31
CA ALA A 392 -21.21 -5.32 15.99
C ALA A 392 -21.20 -5.06 14.48
N GLU A 393 -21.24 -3.79 14.11
CA GLU A 393 -21.26 -3.32 12.73
C GLU A 393 -20.26 -2.18 12.56
N LEU A 394 -19.39 -2.29 11.56
CA LEU A 394 -18.59 -1.19 11.07
C LEU A 394 -19.45 -0.36 10.11
N VAL A 395 -19.64 0.92 10.43
CA VAL A 395 -20.39 1.85 9.59
C VAL A 395 -19.41 2.80 8.91
N VAL A 396 -19.30 2.71 7.59
CA VAL A 396 -18.46 3.59 6.76
C VAL A 396 -19.35 4.51 5.94
N THR A 397 -19.08 5.81 5.95
CA THR A 397 -19.86 6.83 5.23
C THR A 397 -18.92 7.73 4.43
N SER A 398 -19.20 7.94 3.14
CA SER A 398 -18.44 8.92 2.34
C SER A 398 -18.75 10.35 2.81
N ALA A 399 -17.80 11.28 2.71
CA ALA A 399 -17.96 12.64 3.23
C ALA A 399 -19.14 13.41 2.61
N ASN A 400 -19.50 13.10 1.35
CA ASN A 400 -20.68 13.65 0.68
C ASN A 400 -22.02 13.03 1.15
N GLY A 401 -22.00 12.07 2.09
CA GLY A 401 -23.18 11.39 2.63
C GLY A 401 -23.89 10.45 1.65
N GLN A 402 -23.43 10.36 0.40
CA GLN A 402 -24.12 9.61 -0.67
C GLN A 402 -24.00 8.09 -0.51
N SER A 403 -22.95 7.60 0.15
CA SER A 403 -22.77 6.17 0.40
C SER A 403 -22.57 5.90 1.89
N LYS A 404 -23.45 5.07 2.45
CA LYS A 404 -23.35 4.54 3.81
C LYS A 404 -23.40 3.03 3.75
N LYS A 405 -22.33 2.37 4.19
CA LYS A 405 -22.22 0.91 4.26
C LYS A 405 -22.15 0.46 5.71
N GLN A 406 -22.84 -0.64 6.00
CA GLN A 406 -22.82 -1.31 7.31
C GLN A 406 -22.26 -2.70 7.08
N ILE A 407 -21.13 -3.00 7.71
CA ILE A 407 -20.39 -4.25 7.55
C ILE A 407 -20.48 -5.00 8.88
N PRO A 408 -21.13 -6.18 8.93
CA PRO A 408 -21.14 -7.00 10.12
C PRO A 408 -19.71 -7.37 10.54
N MET A 409 -19.41 -7.22 11.82
CA MET A 409 -18.13 -7.61 12.39
C MET A 409 -18.24 -8.98 13.06
N VAL A 410 -17.19 -9.78 12.98
CA VAL A 410 -17.12 -11.13 13.56
C VAL A 410 -16.38 -11.07 14.88
N TYR A 411 -16.99 -11.59 15.95
CA TYR A 411 -16.33 -11.73 17.24
C TYR A 411 -15.25 -12.82 17.20
N LYS A 412 -14.03 -12.49 17.64
CA LYS A 412 -12.89 -13.40 17.82
C LYS A 412 -12.06 -12.95 19.02
N SER A 413 -12.02 -13.78 20.06
CA SER A 413 -11.11 -13.66 21.21
C SER A 413 -11.01 -12.25 21.80
N GLY A 414 -12.11 -11.77 22.40
CA GLY A 414 -12.16 -10.46 23.07
C GLY A 414 -12.28 -9.24 22.15
N SER A 415 -12.48 -9.42 20.84
CA SER A 415 -12.65 -8.32 19.88
C SER A 415 -13.59 -8.67 18.72
N PHE A 416 -14.36 -7.71 18.24
CA PHE A 416 -15.05 -7.76 16.95
C PHE A 416 -14.11 -7.29 15.84
N ARG A 417 -14.11 -7.99 14.70
CA ARG A 417 -13.22 -7.69 13.56
C ARG A 417 -13.98 -7.63 12.25
N ALA A 418 -13.59 -6.72 11.37
CA ALA A 418 -14.06 -6.64 9.99
C ALA A 418 -12.95 -6.17 9.06
N GLU A 419 -13.09 -6.46 7.78
CA GLU A 419 -12.25 -5.89 6.72
C GLU A 419 -13.12 -5.03 5.80
N TYR A 420 -12.57 -3.92 5.33
CA TYR A 420 -13.23 -3.07 4.34
C TYR A 420 -12.20 -2.46 3.39
N SER A 421 -12.57 -2.39 2.10
CA SER A 421 -11.77 -1.73 1.06
C SER A 421 -12.49 -0.49 0.59
N PHE A 422 -11.80 0.66 0.64
CA PHE A 422 -12.35 1.94 0.19
C PHE A 422 -12.39 1.98 -1.34
N PRO A 423 -13.57 2.08 -1.98
CA PRO A 423 -13.67 1.86 -3.43
C PRO A 423 -13.14 3.03 -4.26
N GLN A 424 -13.12 4.24 -3.70
CA GLN A 424 -12.73 5.47 -4.39
C GLN A 424 -11.87 6.35 -3.50
N THR A 425 -11.02 7.16 -4.13
CA THR A 425 -10.26 8.23 -3.47
C THR A 425 -11.21 9.24 -2.84
N GLY A 426 -10.89 9.72 -1.64
CA GLY A 426 -11.61 10.79 -0.97
C GLY A 426 -11.81 10.56 0.52
N GLU A 427 -12.55 11.48 1.14
CA GLU A 427 -12.78 11.52 2.57
C GLU A 427 -13.92 10.56 3.00
N TYR A 428 -13.67 9.80 4.06
CA TYR A 428 -14.64 8.90 4.67
C TYR A 428 -14.69 9.10 6.18
N LYS A 429 -15.84 8.76 6.75
CA LYS A 429 -16.06 8.62 8.18
C LYS A 429 -16.36 7.18 8.51
N TRP A 430 -15.77 6.65 9.57
CA TRP A 430 -16.11 5.33 10.07
C TRP A 430 -16.34 5.32 11.58
N GLN A 431 -17.23 4.44 12.04
CA GLN A 431 -17.47 4.17 13.46
C GLN A 431 -17.92 2.72 13.62
N VAL A 432 -17.73 2.15 14.80
CA VAL A 432 -18.29 0.84 15.14
C VAL A 432 -19.53 1.00 16.01
N LYS A 433 -20.59 0.28 15.69
CA LYS A 433 -21.81 0.21 16.50
C LYS A 433 -21.95 -1.20 17.07
N MET A 434 -22.16 -1.29 18.38
CA MET A 434 -22.45 -2.55 19.06
C MET A 434 -23.87 -2.49 19.63
N HIS A 435 -24.64 -3.56 19.45
CA HIS A 435 -26.01 -3.65 19.92
C HIS A 435 -26.38 -5.07 20.35
N GLY A 436 -27.22 -5.19 21.36
CA GLY A 436 -27.83 -6.43 21.87
C GLY A 436 -29.19 -6.12 22.48
N ALA A 437 -29.81 -7.08 23.17
CA ALA A 437 -31.17 -6.94 23.68
C ALA A 437 -31.35 -5.84 24.74
N ALA A 438 -30.35 -5.65 25.62
CA ALA A 438 -30.37 -4.66 26.70
C ALA A 438 -29.40 -3.49 26.46
N PHE A 439 -28.53 -3.59 25.46
CA PHE A 439 -27.31 -2.81 25.35
C PHE A 439 -27.14 -2.23 23.96
N TYR A 440 -26.69 -0.98 23.88
CA TYR A 440 -26.12 -0.45 22.65
C TYR A 440 -25.04 0.58 22.95
N ARG A 441 -23.97 0.60 22.14
CA ARG A 441 -22.94 1.64 22.18
C ARG A 441 -22.47 1.96 20.76
N ASN A 442 -22.31 3.24 20.49
CA ASN A 442 -21.64 3.72 19.28
C ASN A 442 -20.23 4.14 19.69
N GLY A 443 -19.22 3.65 18.97
CA GLY A 443 -17.84 4.10 19.08
C GLY A 443 -17.65 5.50 18.51
N ILE A 444 -16.43 6.01 18.67
CA ILE A 444 -16.05 7.33 18.16
C ILE A 444 -16.09 7.33 16.63
N VAL A 445 -16.54 8.44 16.05
CA VAL A 445 -16.47 8.68 14.61
C VAL A 445 -15.04 9.10 14.26
N ASN A 446 -14.39 8.29 13.44
CA ASN A 446 -13.04 8.54 12.94
C ASN A 446 -13.11 9.01 11.48
N ASN A 447 -12.26 9.97 11.11
CA ASN A 447 -12.08 10.39 9.72
C ASN A 447 -10.92 9.61 9.09
N ILE A 448 -11.02 9.32 7.80
CA ILE A 448 -9.96 8.66 7.03
C ILE A 448 -10.00 9.15 5.59
N HIS A 449 -8.83 9.47 5.05
CA HIS A 449 -8.66 9.85 3.66
C HIS A 449 -8.15 8.63 2.85
N ALA A 450 -8.98 8.13 1.94
CA ALA A 450 -8.54 7.09 1.01
C ALA A 450 -7.79 7.75 -0.16
N VAL A 451 -6.52 7.38 -0.35
CA VAL A 451 -5.67 7.95 -1.40
C VAL A 451 -5.39 6.95 -2.51
N ASN A 452 -5.06 7.48 -3.67
CA ASN A 452 -4.51 6.73 -4.79
C ASN A 452 -3.00 6.88 -4.81
N THR A 453 -2.30 5.83 -5.17
CA THR A 453 -0.88 5.86 -5.52
C THR A 453 -0.75 5.43 -6.96
N GLY A 454 0.08 6.12 -7.75
CA GLY A 454 0.34 5.70 -9.12
C GLY A 454 1.24 4.45 -9.17
N PRO A 455 1.35 3.81 -10.33
CA PRO A 455 2.24 2.68 -10.52
C PRO A 455 3.71 3.11 -10.42
N GLU A 456 4.59 2.18 -10.07
CA GLU A 456 6.04 2.36 -10.02
C GLU A 456 6.76 1.35 -10.92
N ALA A 457 7.76 1.84 -11.66
CA ALA A 457 8.61 1.02 -12.53
C ALA A 457 9.74 0.35 -11.73
N THR A 458 9.53 -0.88 -11.29
CA THR A 458 10.43 -1.59 -10.35
C THR A 458 11.23 -2.74 -10.99
N GLY A 459 10.89 -3.13 -12.22
CA GLY A 459 11.52 -4.25 -12.93
C GLY A 459 12.96 -4.02 -13.40
N ASN A 460 13.57 -5.09 -13.91
CA ASN A 460 14.87 -5.00 -14.58
C ASN A 460 14.70 -4.56 -16.04
N TRP A 461 15.00 -3.30 -16.32
CA TRP A 461 14.82 -2.68 -17.63
C TRP A 461 15.91 -3.00 -18.67
N LYS A 462 16.72 -4.05 -18.45
CA LYS A 462 17.72 -4.53 -19.42
C LYS A 462 17.38 -5.94 -19.86
N LEU A 463 17.30 -6.14 -21.16
CA LEU A 463 16.97 -7.42 -21.76
C LEU A 463 17.99 -7.77 -22.85
N HIS A 464 18.61 -8.93 -22.68
CA HIS A 464 19.51 -9.51 -23.68
C HIS A 464 18.78 -10.62 -24.42
N ALA A 465 18.86 -10.62 -25.76
CA ALA A 465 18.18 -11.56 -26.61
C ALA A 465 19.08 -12.07 -27.73
N ILE A 466 18.89 -13.33 -28.12
CA ILE A 466 19.49 -13.90 -29.31
C ILE A 466 18.42 -13.94 -30.40
N ARG A 467 18.69 -13.31 -31.54
CA ARG A 467 17.75 -13.14 -32.66
C ARG A 467 17.08 -14.46 -33.08
N GLU A 468 17.84 -15.54 -33.07
CA GLU A 468 17.40 -16.86 -33.52
C GLU A 468 16.56 -17.64 -32.50
N ASP A 469 16.34 -17.11 -31.29
CA ASP A 469 15.51 -17.75 -30.25
C ASP A 469 14.00 -17.48 -30.45
N GLY A 470 13.65 -16.63 -31.41
CA GLY A 470 12.25 -16.39 -31.82
C GLY A 470 11.57 -15.27 -31.04
N GLU A 471 10.30 -15.49 -30.68
CA GLU A 471 9.49 -14.49 -29.97
C GLU A 471 9.89 -14.38 -28.50
N ILE A 472 9.96 -13.15 -27.98
CA ILE A 472 10.17 -12.87 -26.56
C ILE A 472 8.85 -12.40 -25.95
N ARG A 473 8.48 -12.96 -24.80
CA ARG A 473 7.25 -12.61 -24.08
C ARG A 473 7.61 -12.04 -22.72
N LEU A 474 7.19 -10.81 -22.44
CA LEU A 474 7.47 -10.09 -21.19
C LEU A 474 6.15 -9.78 -20.49
N ASN A 475 5.93 -10.37 -19.31
CA ASN A 475 4.78 -10.02 -18.48
C ASN A 475 5.06 -8.70 -17.75
N LEU A 476 4.31 -7.63 -18.07
CA LEU A 476 4.60 -6.31 -17.53
C LEU A 476 4.19 -6.13 -16.06
N ASP A 477 3.40 -7.05 -15.51
CA ASP A 477 3.11 -7.09 -14.07
C ASP A 477 4.38 -7.37 -13.22
N ASP A 478 5.42 -7.96 -13.83
CA ASP A 478 6.74 -8.16 -13.19
C ASP A 478 7.62 -6.89 -13.22
N TYR A 479 7.22 -5.90 -14.02
CA TYR A 479 8.02 -4.69 -14.30
C TYR A 479 7.42 -3.43 -13.69
N PHE A 480 6.10 -3.37 -13.59
CA PHE A 480 5.37 -2.29 -12.94
C PHE A 480 4.60 -2.84 -11.74
N GLN A 481 4.70 -2.15 -10.60
CA GLN A 481 3.95 -2.48 -9.41
C GLN A 481 3.08 -1.30 -8.99
N ASP A 482 1.90 -1.60 -8.48
CA ASP A 482 0.95 -0.60 -7.99
C ASP A 482 0.55 -0.97 -6.56
N ALA A 483 0.72 -0.04 -5.61
CA ALA A 483 0.56 -0.35 -4.19
C ALA A 483 -0.92 -0.63 -3.80
N ASN A 484 -1.85 0.01 -4.51
CA ASN A 484 -3.30 -0.14 -4.48
C ASN A 484 -3.78 -1.38 -5.26
N LYS A 485 -2.89 -2.02 -6.02
CA LYS A 485 -3.18 -3.16 -6.91
C LYS A 485 -4.30 -2.85 -7.90
N ASP A 486 -4.34 -1.63 -8.38
CA ASP A 486 -5.22 -1.25 -9.47
C ASP A 486 -4.85 -2.02 -10.74
N LYS A 487 -5.86 -2.24 -11.59
CA LYS A 487 -5.64 -2.86 -12.89
C LYS A 487 -4.94 -1.86 -13.81
N LEU A 488 -3.66 -2.11 -14.10
CA LEU A 488 -2.85 -1.27 -14.96
C LEU A 488 -3.16 -1.47 -16.44
N THR A 489 -3.00 -0.41 -17.21
CA THR A 489 -3.02 -0.43 -18.67
C THR A 489 -1.65 -0.06 -19.20
N PHE A 490 -1.19 -0.76 -20.23
CA PHE A 490 0.15 -0.58 -20.76
C PHE A 490 0.12 0.02 -22.15
N SER A 491 1.07 0.92 -22.43
CA SER A 491 1.24 1.55 -23.72
C SER A 491 2.73 1.72 -24.05
N VAL A 492 3.05 1.80 -25.34
CA VAL A 492 4.38 2.12 -25.83
C VAL A 492 4.38 3.59 -26.27
N ALA A 493 5.31 4.38 -25.75
CA ALA A 493 5.48 5.76 -26.21
C ALA A 493 6.32 5.78 -27.49
N ASN A 494 5.79 6.43 -28.53
CA ASN A 494 6.43 6.66 -29.83
C ASN A 494 6.72 5.36 -30.62
N GLU A 495 5.66 4.77 -31.19
CA GLU A 495 5.72 3.50 -31.96
C GLU A 495 6.75 3.49 -33.09
N LYS A 496 7.08 4.67 -33.64
CA LYS A 496 8.05 4.84 -34.73
C LYS A 496 9.52 4.74 -34.29
N ALA A 497 9.81 4.70 -32.98
CA ALA A 497 11.17 4.70 -32.45
C ALA A 497 11.76 3.29 -32.25
N PHE A 498 10.95 2.23 -32.32
CA PHE A 498 11.42 0.84 -32.17
C PHE A 498 11.79 0.22 -33.53
N ASP A 499 13.05 0.36 -33.95
CA ASP A 499 13.55 -0.13 -35.25
C ASP A 499 14.15 -1.56 -35.18
N LEU A 500 14.03 -2.24 -34.03
CA LEU A 500 14.56 -3.61 -33.87
C LEU A 500 13.57 -4.70 -34.24
N GLY A 501 12.28 -4.44 -34.47
CA GLY A 501 11.34 -5.51 -34.85
C GLY A 501 9.88 -5.09 -34.70
N HIS A 502 9.00 -6.08 -34.54
CA HIS A 502 7.56 -5.87 -34.31
C HIS A 502 7.21 -6.19 -32.86
N TYR A 503 6.34 -5.38 -32.26
CA TYR A 503 5.72 -5.69 -30.98
C TYR A 503 4.21 -5.88 -31.15
N ARG A 504 3.63 -6.70 -30.29
CA ARG A 504 2.18 -6.82 -30.12
C ARG A 504 1.84 -7.04 -28.66
N TRP A 505 0.62 -6.68 -28.30
CA TRP A 505 0.08 -6.90 -26.96
C TRP A 505 -0.70 -8.20 -26.90
N ASP A 506 -0.48 -8.97 -25.85
CA ASP A 506 -1.25 -10.16 -25.48
C ASP A 506 -1.67 -10.01 -24.01
N GLY A 507 -2.77 -9.29 -23.79
CA GLY A 507 -3.18 -8.87 -22.44
C GLY A 507 -2.11 -7.99 -21.79
N HIS A 508 -1.55 -8.46 -20.67
CA HIS A 508 -0.47 -7.78 -19.93
C HIS A 508 0.94 -8.18 -20.42
N THR A 509 1.01 -9.05 -21.44
CA THR A 509 2.28 -9.53 -22.00
C THR A 509 2.66 -8.73 -23.23
N LEU A 510 3.86 -8.15 -23.22
CA LEU A 510 4.50 -7.58 -24.41
C LEU A 510 5.20 -8.70 -25.18
N VAL A 511 4.80 -8.91 -26.44
CA VAL A 511 5.42 -9.90 -27.31
C VAL A 511 6.27 -9.19 -28.35
N LEU A 512 7.58 -9.46 -28.35
CA LEU A 512 8.56 -8.95 -29.31
C LEU A 512 8.88 -10.04 -30.33
N SER A 513 8.82 -9.70 -31.62
CA SER A 513 8.99 -10.64 -32.74
C SER A 513 9.78 -10.02 -33.89
N SER A 514 10.27 -10.86 -34.80
CA SER A 514 11.04 -10.42 -35.99
C SER A 514 12.23 -9.50 -35.65
N LEU A 515 12.97 -9.86 -34.60
CA LEU A 515 14.03 -9.01 -34.07
C LEU A 515 15.23 -8.91 -35.02
N ARG A 516 15.83 -7.72 -35.12
CA ARG A 516 17.08 -7.43 -35.83
C ARG A 516 18.21 -7.29 -34.83
N THR A 517 19.43 -7.60 -35.26
CA THR A 517 20.64 -7.42 -34.43
C THR A 517 20.90 -5.94 -34.20
N GLY A 518 21.15 -5.53 -32.96
CA GLY A 518 21.40 -4.15 -32.58
C GLY A 518 20.91 -3.83 -31.16
N GLU A 519 20.94 -2.55 -30.81
CA GLU A 519 20.44 -2.03 -29.53
C GLU A 519 19.33 -1.02 -29.76
N ALA A 520 18.26 -1.11 -28.98
CA ALA A 520 17.21 -0.10 -28.96
C ALA A 520 16.55 0.02 -27.58
N GLY A 521 16.00 1.20 -27.32
CA GLY A 521 15.17 1.47 -26.16
C GLY A 521 13.70 1.47 -26.52
N LEU A 522 12.90 0.72 -25.78
CA LEU A 522 11.44 0.76 -25.89
C LEU A 522 10.85 1.42 -24.63
N LYS A 523 10.29 2.62 -24.78
CA LYS A 523 9.66 3.32 -23.64
C LYS A 523 8.28 2.74 -23.39
N LEU A 524 8.15 2.03 -22.27
CA LEU A 524 6.91 1.45 -21.79
C LEU A 524 6.30 2.35 -20.72
N THR A 525 4.99 2.53 -20.78
CA THR A 525 4.23 3.32 -19.81
C THR A 525 3.09 2.47 -19.26
N ALA A 526 3.02 2.34 -17.94
CA ALA A 526 1.86 1.85 -17.23
C ALA A 526 1.01 3.02 -16.75
N ALA A 527 -0.30 2.92 -16.89
CA ALA A 527 -1.28 3.88 -16.40
C ALA A 527 -2.31 3.18 -15.51
N ASP A 528 -2.62 3.80 -14.37
CA ASP A 528 -3.71 3.36 -13.51
C ASP A 528 -5.08 3.88 -14.02
N PRO A 529 -6.21 3.40 -13.46
CA PRO A 529 -7.54 3.88 -13.83
C PRO A 529 -7.83 5.35 -13.49
N GLN A 530 -6.98 6.00 -12.68
CA GLN A 530 -7.12 7.41 -12.30
C GLN A 530 -6.26 8.34 -13.19
N GLY A 531 -5.48 7.78 -14.11
CA GLY A 531 -4.66 8.50 -15.06
C GLY A 531 -3.24 8.79 -14.60
N GLU A 532 -2.83 8.32 -13.41
CA GLU A 532 -1.43 8.38 -12.98
C GLU A 532 -0.61 7.36 -13.76
N THR A 533 0.62 7.72 -14.10
CA THR A 533 1.45 6.91 -14.99
C THR A 533 2.88 6.76 -14.50
N ALA A 534 3.49 5.61 -14.78
CA ALA A 534 4.93 5.41 -14.69
C ALA A 534 5.47 4.94 -16.03
N SER A 535 6.61 5.50 -16.43
CA SER A 535 7.32 5.07 -17.63
C SER A 535 8.73 4.60 -17.28
N SER A 536 9.20 3.60 -18.03
CA SER A 536 10.61 3.26 -18.06
C SER A 536 11.01 2.79 -19.47
N VAL A 537 12.31 2.78 -19.74
CA VAL A 537 12.86 2.40 -21.05
C VAL A 537 13.47 1.02 -20.95
N LEU A 538 12.84 0.05 -21.60
CA LEU A 538 13.39 -1.29 -21.77
C LEU A 538 14.53 -1.22 -22.79
N LEU A 539 15.77 -1.39 -22.32
CA LEU A 539 16.97 -1.47 -23.13
C LEU A 539 17.13 -2.90 -23.64
N LEU A 540 16.89 -3.08 -24.95
CA LEU A 540 16.99 -4.38 -25.63
C LEU A 540 18.29 -4.44 -26.42
N THR A 541 19.13 -5.43 -26.10
CA THR A 541 20.32 -5.80 -26.88
C THR A 541 20.05 -7.13 -27.57
N VAL A 542 20.01 -7.12 -28.90
CA VAL A 542 19.80 -8.32 -29.72
C VAL A 542 21.08 -8.69 -30.45
N GLU A 543 21.60 -9.87 -30.17
CA GLU A 543 22.75 -10.43 -30.86
C GLU A 543 22.35 -11.56 -31.82
N SER A 544 23.21 -11.86 -32.79
CA SER A 544 23.04 -13.05 -33.64
C SER A 544 24.07 -14.10 -33.27
N ARG A 545 23.65 -15.36 -33.15
CA ARG A 545 24.56 -16.49 -32.91
C ARG A 545 25.62 -16.65 -34.01
N TYR A 546 25.34 -16.14 -35.20
CA TYR A 546 26.25 -16.21 -36.35
C TYR A 546 27.38 -15.18 -36.30
N THR A 547 27.33 -14.17 -35.43
CA THR A 547 28.40 -13.17 -35.28
C THR A 547 29.69 -13.84 -34.77
N VAL A 548 29.58 -14.71 -33.76
CA VAL A 548 30.71 -15.48 -33.22
C VAL A 548 31.23 -16.50 -34.25
N LEU A 549 30.33 -17.07 -35.06
CA LEU A 549 30.69 -18.03 -36.09
C LEU A 549 31.50 -17.39 -37.25
N LYS A 550 31.22 -16.13 -37.60
CA LYS A 550 31.99 -15.39 -38.61
C LYS A 550 33.45 -15.16 -38.20
N TRP A 551 33.68 -14.78 -36.94
CA TRP A 551 35.02 -14.55 -36.42
C TRP A 551 35.84 -15.83 -36.28
N SER A 552 35.21 -16.94 -35.89
CA SER A 552 35.87 -18.25 -35.83
C SER A 552 36.25 -18.78 -37.23
N LEU A 553 35.39 -18.58 -38.24
CA LEU A 553 35.72 -18.93 -39.63
C LEU A 553 36.90 -18.09 -40.17
N GLY A 554 36.91 -16.77 -39.86
CA GLY A 554 37.99 -15.87 -40.24
C GLY A 554 39.34 -16.26 -39.64
N GLY A 555 39.35 -16.69 -38.37
CA GLY A 555 40.55 -17.20 -37.70
C GLY A 555 41.12 -18.47 -38.36
N ALA A 556 40.25 -19.42 -38.76
CA ALA A 556 40.68 -20.66 -39.40
C ALA A 556 41.37 -20.43 -40.76
N VAL A 557 40.86 -19.51 -41.59
CA VAL A 557 41.46 -19.16 -42.89
C VAL A 557 42.86 -18.58 -42.72
N LEU A 558 43.08 -17.75 -41.71
CA LEU A 558 44.36 -17.09 -41.44
C LEU A 558 45.44 -18.10 -41.01
N ALA A 559 45.05 -19.13 -40.24
CA ALA A 559 45.94 -20.22 -39.84
C ALA A 559 46.40 -21.07 -41.03
N ILE A 560 45.51 -21.37 -41.99
CA ILE A 560 45.83 -22.13 -43.20
C ILE A 560 46.84 -21.37 -44.07
N ALA A 561 46.64 -20.05 -44.25
CA ALA A 561 47.55 -19.21 -45.05
C ALA A 561 48.98 -19.18 -44.49
N ALA A 562 49.13 -19.14 -43.16
CA ALA A 562 50.44 -19.20 -42.50
C ALA A 562 51.16 -20.55 -42.75
N GLY A 563 50.42 -21.66 -42.77
CA GLY A 563 50.97 -23.00 -43.05
C GLY A 563 51.54 -23.13 -44.46
N VAL A 564 50.87 -22.57 -45.48
CA VAL A 564 51.34 -22.61 -46.89
C VAL A 564 52.63 -21.82 -47.08
N LEU A 565 52.78 -20.69 -46.40
CA LEU A 565 53.95 -19.82 -46.52
C LEU A 565 55.21 -20.47 -45.94
N LEU A 566 55.08 -21.20 -44.83
CA LEU A 566 56.17 -21.97 -44.22
C LEU A 566 56.71 -23.06 -45.16
N TYR A 567 55.83 -23.75 -45.90
CA TYR A 567 56.25 -24.81 -46.82
C TYR A 567 57.18 -24.32 -47.94
N PHE A 568 56.94 -23.12 -48.49
CA PHE A 568 57.75 -22.57 -49.58
C PHE A 568 59.16 -22.13 -49.14
N CYS A 569 59.36 -21.76 -47.88
CA CYS A 569 60.65 -21.26 -47.39
C CYS A 569 61.69 -22.37 -47.12
N PHE A 570 61.28 -23.62 -46.86
CA PHE A 570 62.17 -24.66 -46.33
C PHE A 570 62.49 -25.84 -47.29
N ARG A 571 62.34 -25.67 -48.62
CA ARG A 571 62.58 -26.77 -49.58
C ARG A 571 64.10 -27.04 -49.84
N PRO A 572 64.59 -28.30 -49.74
CA PRO A 572 66.01 -28.64 -49.93
C PRO A 572 66.52 -28.56 -51.39
N ARG A 573 67.81 -28.26 -51.60
CA ARG A 573 68.50 -28.10 -52.93
C ARG A 573 69.62 -29.16 -53.12
N PRO A 574 69.94 -29.58 -54.36
CA PRO A 574 70.93 -30.64 -54.63
C PRO A 574 72.40 -30.22 -54.40
N ASP A 575 73.24 -31.19 -54.04
CA ASP A 575 74.68 -31.04 -53.76
C ASP A 575 75.57 -31.78 -54.80
N PHE A 576 76.89 -31.49 -54.83
CA PHE A 576 77.82 -32.13 -55.76
C PHE A 576 77.97 -33.63 -55.49
N THR A 577 78.08 -34.40 -56.57
CA THR A 577 78.34 -35.84 -56.54
C THR A 577 79.39 -36.19 -57.60
N GLY A 578 80.11 -37.31 -57.43
CA GLY A 578 81.09 -37.79 -58.42
C GLY A 578 82.41 -37.02 -58.45
N LYS A 579 83.21 -37.27 -59.49
CA LYS A 579 84.53 -36.68 -59.73
C LYS A 579 84.72 -36.29 -61.19
N LEU A 580 85.60 -35.34 -61.46
CA LEU A 580 86.06 -34.99 -62.81
C LEU A 580 87.46 -35.53 -63.05
N GLU A 581 87.70 -36.14 -64.20
CA GLU A 581 89.04 -36.54 -64.65
C GLU A 581 89.44 -35.68 -65.85
N GLY A 582 90.53 -34.91 -65.73
CA GLY A 582 91.07 -34.04 -66.78
C GLY A 582 92.28 -34.67 -67.47
N PHE A 583 92.21 -34.78 -68.79
CA PHE A 583 93.26 -35.25 -69.69
C PHE A 583 93.71 -34.07 -70.56
N PHE A 584 94.94 -33.60 -70.39
CA PHE A 584 95.52 -32.58 -71.26
C PHE A 584 95.98 -33.28 -72.55
N LEU A 585 95.37 -32.90 -73.66
CA LEU A 585 95.66 -33.45 -74.99
C LEU A 585 96.83 -32.70 -75.63
N ALA A 586 96.92 -31.39 -75.37
CA ALA A 586 98.00 -30.50 -75.79
C ALA A 586 98.13 -29.34 -74.79
N THR A 587 99.34 -28.79 -74.63
CA THR A 587 99.64 -27.62 -73.78
C THR A 587 100.49 -26.63 -74.56
N ALA A 588 100.20 -25.33 -74.45
CA ALA A 588 101.01 -24.29 -75.09
C ALA A 588 102.45 -24.21 -74.53
N SER A 589 102.65 -24.65 -73.28
CA SER A 589 103.97 -24.73 -72.65
C SER A 589 104.83 -25.92 -73.11
N GLY A 590 104.23 -26.91 -73.77
CA GLY A 590 104.86 -28.18 -74.14
C GLY A 590 105.06 -29.15 -72.97
N ASN A 591 104.62 -28.80 -71.75
CA ASN A 591 104.73 -29.67 -70.57
C ASN A 591 103.69 -30.80 -70.62
N GLU A 592 104.13 -32.03 -70.32
CA GLU A 592 103.25 -33.18 -70.19
C GLU A 592 102.56 -33.18 -68.81
N VAL A 593 101.28 -32.82 -68.77
CA VAL A 593 100.50 -32.79 -67.52
C VAL A 593 99.84 -34.15 -67.28
N PRO A 594 100.16 -34.87 -66.19
CA PRO A 594 99.55 -36.16 -65.90
C PRO A 594 98.05 -36.00 -65.62
N VAL A 595 97.28 -37.05 -65.89
CA VAL A 595 95.83 -37.07 -65.68
C VAL A 595 95.48 -36.61 -64.26
N LYS A 596 94.62 -35.61 -64.17
CA LYS A 596 94.19 -35.03 -62.89
C LYS A 596 92.78 -35.52 -62.54
N SER A 597 92.53 -35.83 -61.27
CA SER A 597 91.24 -36.35 -60.80
C SER A 597 90.74 -35.51 -59.62
N TRP A 598 89.60 -34.84 -59.79
CA TRP A 598 88.99 -33.94 -58.81
C TRP A 598 87.68 -34.53 -58.26
N PRO A 599 87.64 -34.99 -56.99
CA PRO A 599 86.40 -35.34 -56.33
C PRO A 599 85.56 -34.08 -56.10
N LEU A 600 84.38 -33.97 -56.73
CA LEU A 600 83.56 -32.76 -56.65
C LEU A 600 82.97 -32.54 -55.25
N THR A 601 82.83 -33.62 -54.47
CA THR A 601 82.43 -33.56 -53.05
C THR A 601 83.46 -32.88 -52.15
N SER A 602 84.70 -32.71 -52.61
CA SER A 602 85.77 -32.05 -51.85
C SER A 602 85.75 -30.53 -52.00
N PHE A 603 84.94 -29.97 -52.89
CA PHE A 603 84.85 -28.52 -53.09
C PHE A 603 83.71 -27.96 -52.22
N PRO A 604 84.02 -27.10 -51.23
CA PRO A 604 83.00 -26.48 -50.41
C PRO A 604 82.19 -25.48 -51.24
N GLY A 605 80.89 -25.71 -51.37
CA GLY A 605 79.99 -24.84 -52.13
C GLY A 605 79.25 -25.59 -53.25
N ARG A 606 78.24 -24.93 -53.83
CA ARG A 606 77.40 -25.49 -54.92
C ARG A 606 77.81 -24.99 -56.30
N LYS A 607 79.06 -24.55 -56.43
CA LYS A 607 79.66 -24.02 -57.64
C LYS A 607 81.17 -24.25 -57.56
N VAL A 608 81.77 -24.77 -58.63
CA VAL A 608 83.23 -24.88 -58.77
C VAL A 608 83.62 -24.46 -60.18
N THR A 609 84.67 -23.68 -60.33
CA THR A 609 85.20 -23.23 -61.62
C THR A 609 86.33 -24.14 -62.10
N LEU A 610 86.59 -24.20 -63.40
CA LEU A 610 87.69 -25.00 -63.94
C LEU A 610 89.06 -24.50 -63.44
N ASN A 611 89.20 -23.18 -63.22
CA ASN A 611 90.39 -22.61 -62.61
C ASN A 611 90.60 -23.08 -61.16
N GLU A 612 89.53 -23.19 -60.35
CA GLU A 612 89.62 -23.75 -58.99
C GLU A 612 90.07 -25.22 -59.02
N LEU A 613 89.61 -26.00 -60.01
CA LEU A 613 90.10 -27.36 -60.22
C LEU A 613 91.60 -27.35 -60.53
N PHE A 614 92.06 -26.51 -61.47
CA PHE A 614 93.46 -26.42 -61.84
C PHE A 614 94.37 -26.01 -60.67
N ARG A 615 93.95 -25.02 -59.87
CA ARG A 615 94.66 -24.60 -58.65
C ARG A 615 94.76 -25.72 -57.62
N SER A 616 93.70 -26.53 -57.46
CA SER A 616 93.68 -27.59 -56.43
C SER A 616 94.71 -28.70 -56.63
N LEU A 617 95.17 -28.95 -57.87
CA LEU A 617 96.17 -29.98 -58.19
C LEU A 617 97.42 -29.43 -58.89
N ALA A 618 97.72 -28.15 -58.64
CA ALA A 618 98.91 -27.42 -59.10
C ALA A 618 99.16 -27.55 -60.62
N VAL A 619 98.12 -27.32 -61.42
CA VAL A 619 98.26 -27.19 -62.88
C VAL A 619 98.67 -25.74 -63.18
N HIS A 620 99.91 -25.55 -63.64
CA HIS A 620 100.54 -24.23 -63.84
C HIS A 620 100.48 -23.73 -65.30
N GLU A 621 99.34 -23.92 -65.99
CA GLU A 621 99.10 -23.35 -67.31
C GLU A 621 98.42 -21.97 -67.18
N PRO A 622 98.87 -20.92 -67.90
CA PRO A 622 98.30 -19.58 -67.80
C PRO A 622 96.98 -19.46 -68.58
N LEU A 623 95.91 -20.08 -68.05
CA LEU A 623 94.58 -20.16 -68.67
C LEU A 623 93.54 -19.32 -67.89
N PRO A 624 93.56 -17.98 -67.99
CA PRO A 624 92.66 -17.11 -67.22
C PRO A 624 91.17 -17.37 -67.52
N GLU A 625 90.84 -17.82 -68.72
CA GLU A 625 89.48 -18.12 -69.13
C GLU A 625 88.84 -19.31 -68.37
N ALA A 626 89.63 -20.20 -67.76
CA ALA A 626 89.13 -21.32 -66.98
C ALA A 626 88.26 -20.89 -65.77
N GLU A 627 88.43 -19.66 -65.27
CA GLU A 627 87.62 -19.12 -64.16
C GLU A 627 86.16 -18.90 -64.56
N ARG A 628 85.93 -18.69 -65.87
CA ARG A 628 84.59 -18.46 -66.44
C ARG A 628 83.95 -19.74 -66.96
N ILE A 629 84.55 -20.92 -66.73
CA ILE A 629 83.94 -22.23 -66.97
C ILE A 629 83.53 -22.79 -65.61
N VAL A 630 82.23 -22.94 -65.40
CA VAL A 630 81.62 -23.19 -64.09
C VAL A 630 80.84 -24.50 -64.11
N PHE A 631 81.07 -25.33 -63.11
CA PHE A 631 80.30 -26.53 -62.80
C PHE A 631 79.39 -26.29 -61.58
N THR A 632 78.15 -26.78 -61.63
CA THR A 632 77.15 -26.71 -60.54
C THR A 632 76.39 -28.03 -60.43
N PRO A 633 75.92 -28.44 -59.24
CA PRO A 633 75.21 -29.70 -59.06
C PRO A 633 73.81 -29.66 -59.68
N GLY A 634 73.47 -30.68 -60.46
CA GLY A 634 72.14 -30.92 -60.98
C GLY A 634 71.36 -31.92 -60.12
N LYS A 635 70.07 -32.10 -60.42
CA LYS A 635 69.27 -33.17 -59.79
C LYS A 635 69.76 -34.55 -60.27
N ASN A 636 69.53 -35.58 -59.46
CA ASN A 636 69.77 -36.98 -59.82
C ASN A 636 71.23 -37.29 -60.22
N GLY A 637 72.20 -36.70 -59.53
CA GLY A 637 73.63 -37.00 -59.74
C GLY A 637 74.21 -36.47 -61.06
N THR A 638 73.55 -35.48 -61.68
CA THR A 638 74.04 -34.80 -62.88
C THR A 638 74.93 -33.61 -62.53
N LEU A 639 75.82 -33.23 -63.43
CA LEU A 639 76.66 -32.04 -63.32
C LEU A 639 76.30 -31.04 -64.41
N THR A 640 75.98 -29.82 -64.03
CA THR A 640 75.71 -28.76 -65.01
C THR A 640 76.97 -27.93 -65.24
N VAL A 641 77.42 -27.82 -66.49
CA VAL A 641 78.48 -26.91 -66.91
C VAL A 641 77.90 -25.70 -67.62
N LYS A 642 78.42 -24.51 -67.33
CA LYS A 642 78.12 -23.24 -68.01
C LYS A 642 79.42 -22.48 -68.18
N HIS A 643 79.65 -21.91 -69.36
CA HIS A 643 80.81 -21.04 -69.57
C HIS A 643 80.46 -19.69 -70.17
N ASP A 644 81.28 -18.69 -69.87
CA ASP A 644 81.23 -17.36 -70.47
C ASP A 644 82.58 -16.97 -71.10
N THR A 645 83.08 -17.83 -71.99
CA THR A 645 84.42 -17.72 -72.60
C THR A 645 84.37 -17.71 -74.13
N ARG A 646 85.50 -17.50 -74.82
CA ARG A 646 85.67 -17.79 -76.26
C ARG A 646 86.27 -19.18 -76.53
N CYS A 647 86.47 -20.00 -75.51
CA CYS A 647 86.89 -21.40 -75.68
C CYS A 647 85.91 -22.16 -76.57
N ALA A 648 86.43 -23.09 -77.38
CA ALA A 648 85.60 -24.09 -78.03
C ALA A 648 85.29 -25.19 -77.02
N VAL A 649 84.12 -25.11 -76.39
CA VAL A 649 83.62 -26.10 -75.43
C VAL A 649 82.66 -27.05 -76.14
N GLN A 650 82.90 -28.35 -76.09
CA GLN A 650 82.06 -29.36 -76.71
C GLN A 650 81.68 -30.45 -75.70
N HIS A 651 80.38 -30.71 -75.55
CA HIS A 651 79.87 -31.85 -74.79
C HIS A 651 79.63 -33.01 -75.75
N GLY A 652 80.48 -34.05 -75.70
CA GLY A 652 80.50 -35.10 -76.72
C GLY A 652 80.85 -34.53 -78.11
N LYS A 653 79.87 -34.50 -79.02
CA LYS A 653 79.98 -33.90 -80.38
C LYS A 653 79.26 -32.55 -80.49
N THR A 654 78.62 -32.08 -79.42
CA THR A 654 77.75 -30.90 -79.46
C THR A 654 78.47 -29.69 -78.87
N PRO A 655 78.67 -28.60 -79.63
CA PRO A 655 79.21 -27.35 -79.10
C PRO A 655 78.29 -26.80 -78.01
N VAL A 656 78.87 -26.41 -76.87
CA VAL A 656 78.17 -25.68 -75.81
C VAL A 656 78.32 -24.19 -76.11
N ALA A 657 77.19 -23.50 -76.31
CA ALA A 657 77.21 -22.06 -76.57
C ALA A 657 77.45 -21.28 -75.27
N ARG A 658 78.04 -20.08 -75.42
CA ARG A 658 78.26 -19.14 -74.32
C ARG A 658 76.97 -18.90 -73.54
N ASN A 659 77.08 -18.92 -72.21
CA ASN A 659 76.00 -18.77 -71.24
C ASN A 659 74.88 -19.83 -71.26
N GLN A 660 74.97 -20.84 -72.12
CA GLN A 660 74.08 -21.98 -72.07
C GLN A 660 74.58 -23.04 -71.08
N LYS A 661 73.64 -23.77 -70.49
CA LYS A 661 73.92 -24.86 -69.56
C LYS A 661 73.95 -26.16 -70.35
N ALA A 662 75.05 -26.90 -70.23
CA ALA A 662 75.10 -28.30 -70.62
C ALA A 662 74.98 -29.17 -69.37
N VAL A 663 74.16 -30.21 -69.43
CA VAL A 663 74.03 -31.17 -68.32
C VAL A 663 74.83 -32.41 -68.70
N MET A 664 75.74 -32.80 -67.83
CA MET A 664 76.60 -33.96 -67.95
C MET A 664 76.14 -35.06 -66.98
N SER A 665 75.92 -36.24 -67.51
CA SER A 665 75.74 -37.49 -66.78
C SER A 665 77.07 -38.20 -66.60
N TYR A 666 77.12 -39.22 -65.72
CA TYR A 666 78.34 -39.99 -65.54
C TYR A 666 78.80 -40.65 -66.85
N ASN A 667 80.11 -40.69 -67.04
CA ASN A 667 80.87 -41.12 -68.21
C ASN A 667 80.77 -40.21 -69.45
N GLU A 668 80.07 -39.08 -69.36
CA GLU A 668 80.09 -38.09 -70.42
C GLU A 668 81.36 -37.22 -70.39
N LYS A 669 81.71 -36.68 -71.56
CA LYS A 669 82.97 -36.00 -71.83
C LYS A 669 82.74 -34.57 -72.28
N LEU A 670 83.56 -33.67 -71.78
CA LEU A 670 83.61 -32.27 -72.15
C LEU A 670 85.00 -31.97 -72.72
N TYR A 671 85.05 -31.60 -73.99
CA TYR A 671 86.27 -31.14 -74.66
C TYR A 671 86.33 -29.62 -74.59
N ILE A 672 87.49 -29.08 -74.25
CA ILE A 672 87.73 -27.65 -74.17
C ILE A 672 89.05 -27.35 -74.88
N THR A 673 88.96 -26.64 -75.99
CA THR A 673 90.10 -25.95 -76.62
C THR A 673 90.12 -24.51 -76.12
N PHE A 674 91.23 -24.11 -75.52
CA PHE A 674 91.39 -22.82 -74.85
C PHE A 674 91.61 -21.66 -75.84
N GLU A 675 91.58 -20.41 -75.36
CA GLU A 675 91.64 -19.22 -76.23
C GLU A 675 93.03 -19.03 -76.87
N ASP A 676 94.05 -19.72 -76.37
CA ASP A 676 95.38 -19.80 -76.98
C ASP A 676 95.41 -20.62 -78.29
N GLY A 677 94.36 -21.38 -78.57
CA GLY A 677 94.23 -22.24 -79.75
C GLY A 677 95.16 -23.46 -79.77
N ILE A 678 95.89 -23.72 -78.68
CA ILE A 678 96.89 -24.80 -78.58
C ILE A 678 96.55 -25.72 -77.42
N THR A 679 96.18 -25.17 -76.27
CA THR A 679 95.91 -25.98 -75.09
C THR A 679 94.54 -26.62 -75.21
N GLU A 680 94.50 -27.94 -75.02
CA GLU A 680 93.29 -28.75 -75.14
C GLU A 680 93.16 -29.69 -73.95
N ILE A 681 91.96 -29.73 -73.34
CA ILE A 681 91.64 -30.64 -72.24
C ILE A 681 90.35 -31.40 -72.53
N GLU A 682 90.37 -32.71 -72.26
CA GLU A 682 89.19 -33.56 -72.16
C GLU A 682 88.86 -33.78 -70.68
N ILE A 683 87.66 -33.38 -70.26
CA ILE A 683 87.15 -33.59 -68.90
C ILE A 683 86.09 -34.69 -68.93
N ARG A 684 86.26 -35.74 -68.14
CA ARG A 684 85.27 -36.82 -67.97
C ARG A 684 84.58 -36.70 -66.63
N TYR A 685 83.26 -36.67 -66.62
CA TYR A 685 82.50 -36.76 -65.38
C TYR A 685 82.31 -38.23 -65.01
N LYS A 686 82.72 -38.65 -63.81
CA LYS A 686 82.61 -40.04 -63.37
C LYS A 686 81.98 -40.16 -62.00
N ALA A 687 81.29 -41.26 -61.77
CA ALA A 687 80.87 -41.64 -60.44
C ALA A 687 82.11 -41.96 -59.58
N ILE A 688 82.10 -41.53 -58.32
CA ILE A 688 83.02 -42.06 -57.32
C ILE A 688 82.46 -43.43 -56.95
N LYS A 689 83.16 -44.51 -57.33
CA LYS A 689 82.81 -45.84 -56.81
C LYS A 689 83.01 -45.79 -55.28
N PRO A 690 82.03 -46.20 -54.47
CA PRO A 690 82.23 -46.24 -53.02
C PRO A 690 83.42 -47.15 -52.74
N VAL A 691 84.46 -46.60 -52.10
CA VAL A 691 85.53 -47.42 -51.53
C VAL A 691 84.87 -48.17 -50.38
N THR A 692 84.75 -49.49 -50.50
CA THR A 692 84.16 -50.37 -49.51
C THR A 692 85.06 -50.39 -48.28
N ASN A 693 84.89 -49.43 -47.37
CA ASN A 693 85.33 -49.57 -45.99
C ASN A 693 84.09 -49.77 -45.13
N ILE A 694 83.89 -51.04 -44.78
CA ILE A 694 83.00 -51.54 -43.75
C ILE A 694 83.57 -51.10 -42.40
N TYR A 695 82.82 -50.39 -41.56
CA TYR A 695 82.56 -50.78 -40.16
C TYR A 695 81.66 -49.75 -39.44
N THR A 696 80.55 -50.30 -38.92
CA THR A 696 79.85 -50.06 -37.65
C THR A 696 79.72 -48.67 -37.03
N GLY A 697 78.51 -48.43 -36.50
CA GLY A 697 78.40 -48.09 -35.08
C GLY A 697 77.30 -47.10 -34.75
N GLY A 698 76.30 -47.59 -34.03
CA GLY A 698 75.84 -46.89 -32.83
C GLY A 698 74.76 -45.84 -33.02
N ASP A 699 73.53 -46.29 -32.89
CA ASP A 699 72.56 -45.82 -31.89
C ASP A 699 72.55 -44.35 -31.42
N SER A 700 71.31 -43.93 -31.30
CA SER A 700 70.73 -43.18 -30.18
C SER A 700 70.44 -41.70 -30.40
N ASN A 701 69.16 -41.43 -30.12
CA ASN A 701 68.66 -40.43 -29.19
C ASN A 701 67.80 -39.29 -29.76
N ARG A 702 66.59 -39.27 -29.18
CA ARG A 702 65.87 -38.12 -28.59
C ARG A 702 65.22 -37.16 -29.58
N ALA A 703 63.89 -37.00 -29.56
CA ALA A 703 63.06 -36.48 -28.46
C ALA A 703 63.53 -35.10 -28.00
N GLY A 704 62.74 -34.10 -28.38
CA GLY A 704 62.90 -32.67 -28.10
C GLY A 704 61.91 -31.92 -28.96
#